data_AF-A0A133VK19-F1
#
_entry.id   AF-A0A133VK19-F1
#
_cell.length_a   1.000
_cell.length_b   1.000
_cell.length_c   1.000
_cell.angle_alpha   90.00
_cell.angle_beta   90.00
_cell.angle_gamma   90.00
#
_symmetry.space_group_name_H-M   'P 1'
#
loop_
_entity.id
_entity.type
_entity.pdbx_description
1 polymer ?
#
loop_
_entity_poly.entity_id
_entity_poly.type
_entity_poly.pdbx_seq_one_letter_code
_entity_poly.pdbx_strand_id
1 'polypeptide(L)'
;MFERNKKDCQKKNKKLRKTSEGIPTVYNKAIFPALSEEFKTRHTKPITVKELGGNYLTAGLRNFPFKNGKVDIEKLRDEFEKWHNPRLKVGESTRDDTKHNFGNALWLNINFLRALNWKKAIEEVKKRNLYIVDCWGILPGCKEGPKGGPSWDIPEDVHRFLNNDLEEHFLGWDNGENDGRWFWQAMRNWVPPVNRKKAYQHFVNWFRPFLSDIKNYAIALCGLTFPHYFAQMEGHRMIGAEFLQALPSVPMWSAWVRGAARQYQMLWMAGISVFNMFGYKSFEKDQFKGDSAGKEEQIGIGNPHCQTGPDRGPSLSLMKRVWLVLFMYGVNVEAIEGHQFVGSKYLSPLGKLQLKATSFCVNNVERRGVQYCPAALLIDFYSGWTPPRHFYSDSFYTVWGSLPYEKGDHQIDLFFREIYPDYQDCAYFRDERGFLTTTPFGDIFDVLLSNAKVDTLSRYRSIVILGEIDVEGELLRKTTNFVKKGGTLIWSLPQLGKGAEELSGITSVGEEKESNESYNPFYNETYQEPLFNFSEVNISECSVLLKTKTGHPLVIRKTVGQGNIITIIVPFGTSKKIKESHPIIGANPSKDTTTISGFDKPIGSPFEILKGVKDIIFPFLESFNLVKVLASKDPLSCIPESYESIERPTSVQYITNLTEEKDKIVVTLVNNKPFPVYLFLKVKKAKIEVAKDLLHQEELNLKKGGVLTLFPSGSADFNIFIVELKLDKKIMNFREKQ
;
A
#
# COMPACT_ATOMS: atom_id res chain seq x y z
N MET A 1 -30.38 -32.60 17.15
CA MET A 1 -30.77 -31.17 17.21
C MET A 1 -29.63 -30.24 16.74
N PHE A 2 -28.37 -30.47 17.17
CA PHE A 2 -27.17 -29.75 16.71
C PHE A 2 -26.90 -29.79 15.19
N GLU A 3 -27.08 -30.92 14.51
CA GLU A 3 -26.89 -31.00 13.05
C GLU A 3 -27.97 -30.27 12.22
N ARG A 4 -29.20 -30.20 12.75
CA ARG A 4 -30.30 -29.43 12.13
C ARG A 4 -29.98 -27.93 12.20
N ASN A 5 -29.44 -27.45 13.32
CA ASN A 5 -28.97 -26.07 13.46
C ASN A 5 -27.79 -25.75 12.52
N LYS A 6 -26.85 -26.68 12.29
CA LYS A 6 -25.74 -26.50 11.32
C LYS A 6 -26.26 -26.38 9.87
N LYS A 7 -27.23 -27.22 9.47
CA LYS A 7 -27.86 -27.18 8.13
C LYS A 7 -28.74 -25.94 7.93
N ASP A 8 -29.47 -25.50 8.95
CA ASP A 8 -30.23 -24.25 8.90
C ASP A 8 -29.32 -23.02 8.90
N CYS A 9 -28.16 -23.08 9.58
CA CYS A 9 -27.13 -22.03 9.51
C CYS A 9 -26.49 -21.93 8.11
N GLN A 10 -26.29 -23.05 7.41
CA GLN A 10 -25.87 -23.06 6.00
C GLN A 10 -26.95 -22.53 5.03
N LYS A 11 -28.24 -22.82 5.28
CA LYS A 11 -29.36 -22.25 4.51
C LYS A 11 -29.58 -20.76 4.79
N LYS A 12 -29.37 -20.29 6.03
CA LYS A 12 -29.45 -18.87 6.42
C LYS A 12 -28.26 -18.06 5.92
N ASN A 13 -27.05 -18.65 5.88
CA ASN A 13 -25.89 -18.10 5.15
C ASN A 13 -26.20 -17.80 3.67
N LYS A 14 -27.04 -18.62 3.01
CA LYS A 14 -27.53 -18.38 1.65
C LYS A 14 -28.44 -17.15 1.53
N LYS A 15 -29.17 -16.77 2.58
CA LYS A 15 -30.08 -15.60 2.59
C LYS A 15 -29.34 -14.26 2.78
N LEU A 16 -28.27 -14.22 3.56
CA LEU A 16 -27.36 -13.07 3.64
C LEU A 16 -26.51 -12.91 2.36
N ARG A 17 -26.12 -14.03 1.73
CA ARG A 17 -25.30 -14.07 0.50
C ARG A 17 -26.09 -13.96 -0.81
N LYS A 18 -27.40 -13.73 -0.77
CA LYS A 18 -28.27 -13.73 -1.97
C LYS A 18 -28.15 -12.47 -2.84
N THR A 19 -26.98 -11.83 -2.85
CA THR A 19 -26.61 -10.79 -3.80
C THR A 19 -25.72 -11.43 -4.89
N SER A 20 -26.31 -11.63 -6.06
CA SER A 20 -25.76 -12.17 -7.32
C SER A 20 -25.48 -13.70 -7.39
N GLU A 21 -26.50 -14.45 -7.79
CA GLU A 21 -26.34 -15.84 -8.25
C GLU A 21 -25.48 -15.93 -9.54
N GLY A 22 -25.31 -14.81 -10.26
CA GLY A 22 -24.48 -14.69 -11.47
C GLY A 22 -22.95 -14.69 -11.26
N ILE A 23 -22.24 -14.71 -12.37
CA ILE A 23 -20.79 -14.48 -12.43
C ILE A 23 -20.53 -13.01 -12.06
N PRO A 24 -19.61 -12.72 -11.12
CA PRO A 24 -19.40 -11.36 -10.68
C PRO A 24 -18.88 -10.47 -11.83
N THR A 25 -19.52 -9.31 -12.05
CA THR A 25 -19.06 -8.32 -13.05
C THR A 25 -18.11 -7.32 -12.39
N VAL A 26 -16.87 -7.19 -12.88
CA VAL A 26 -15.80 -6.38 -12.29
C VAL A 26 -15.33 -5.35 -13.31
N TYR A 27 -15.02 -4.14 -12.87
CA TYR A 27 -14.20 -3.22 -13.66
C TYR A 27 -12.79 -3.18 -13.06
N ASN A 28 -11.94 -4.09 -13.51
CA ASN A 28 -10.55 -4.19 -13.05
C ASN A 28 -9.59 -4.10 -14.24
N LYS A 29 -9.51 -2.90 -14.82
CA LYS A 29 -8.56 -2.60 -15.89
C LYS A 29 -7.31 -1.96 -15.31
N ALA A 30 -6.18 -2.24 -15.97
CA ALA A 30 -4.93 -1.52 -15.77
C ALA A 30 -5.12 -0.02 -15.96
N ILE A 31 -4.20 0.76 -15.40
CA ILE A 31 -4.20 2.21 -15.53
C ILE A 31 -3.55 2.57 -16.86
N PHE A 32 -4.26 3.34 -17.67
CA PHE A 32 -3.78 3.87 -18.94
C PHE A 32 -3.97 5.38 -18.94
N PRO A 33 -2.97 6.15 -18.46
CA PRO A 33 -3.13 7.58 -18.22
C PRO A 33 -3.59 8.34 -19.46
N ALA A 34 -3.02 8.03 -20.63
CA ALA A 34 -3.38 8.65 -21.91
C ALA A 34 -4.87 8.54 -22.31
N LEU A 35 -5.62 7.60 -21.73
CA LEU A 35 -7.05 7.39 -22.00
C LEU A 35 -7.97 8.12 -21.01
N SER A 36 -7.40 8.80 -20.00
CA SER A 36 -8.17 9.54 -19.01
C SER A 36 -8.53 10.94 -19.52
N GLU A 37 -9.64 11.49 -19.05
CA GLU A 37 -10.02 12.86 -19.37
C GLU A 37 -9.06 13.88 -18.72
N GLU A 38 -8.55 13.55 -17.53
CA GLU A 38 -7.57 14.36 -16.80
C GLU A 38 -6.27 14.52 -17.56
N PHE A 39 -5.86 13.50 -18.31
CA PHE A 39 -4.67 13.58 -19.16
C PHE A 39 -4.81 14.68 -20.21
N LYS A 40 -6.01 14.93 -20.74
CA LYS A 40 -6.24 16.01 -21.72
C LYS A 40 -6.10 17.38 -21.06
N THR A 41 -6.59 17.54 -19.83
CA THR A 41 -6.71 18.85 -19.17
C THR A 41 -5.49 19.26 -18.34
N ARG A 42 -4.69 18.32 -17.81
CA ARG A 42 -3.51 18.66 -16.99
C ARG A 42 -2.45 19.38 -17.83
N HIS A 43 -1.82 20.42 -17.29
CA HIS A 43 -0.66 21.06 -17.92
C HIS A 43 0.50 20.07 -17.99
N THR A 44 0.94 19.57 -16.83
CA THR A 44 1.97 18.53 -16.75
C THR A 44 1.32 17.16 -16.90
N LYS A 45 1.65 16.47 -17.99
CA LYS A 45 1.06 15.16 -18.33
C LYS A 45 1.59 14.04 -17.43
N PRO A 46 0.72 13.18 -16.88
CA PRO A 46 1.13 11.94 -16.24
C PRO A 46 1.95 11.05 -17.18
N ILE A 47 2.89 10.28 -16.64
CA ILE A 47 3.69 9.33 -17.43
C ILE A 47 2.80 8.22 -17.99
N THR A 48 2.98 7.90 -19.26
CA THR A 48 2.27 6.81 -19.94
C THR A 48 3.09 5.53 -20.03
N VAL A 49 2.43 4.39 -20.24
CA VAL A 49 3.09 3.09 -20.47
C VAL A 49 4.00 3.14 -21.71
N LYS A 50 3.64 3.95 -22.71
CA LYS A 50 4.46 4.14 -23.91
C LYS A 50 5.77 4.85 -23.58
N GLU A 51 5.70 5.94 -22.83
CA GLU A 51 6.90 6.69 -22.41
C GLU A 51 7.84 5.83 -21.55
N LEU A 52 7.35 4.82 -20.82
CA LEU A 52 8.21 3.89 -20.08
C LEU A 52 8.85 2.80 -20.96
N GLY A 53 8.58 2.76 -22.26
CA GLY A 53 8.99 1.67 -23.15
C GLY A 53 8.34 0.32 -22.80
N GLY A 54 7.27 0.31 -22.00
CA GLY A 54 6.64 -0.90 -21.48
C GLY A 54 5.98 -0.71 -20.12
N ASN A 55 5.56 -1.81 -19.50
CA ASN A 55 4.79 -1.79 -18.26
C ASN A 55 5.63 -1.83 -16.97
N TYR A 56 6.95 -2.02 -17.08
CA TYR A 56 7.85 -2.24 -15.95
C TYR A 56 9.29 -1.79 -16.25
N LEU A 57 9.83 -0.92 -15.41
CA LEU A 57 11.24 -0.51 -15.38
C LEU A 57 11.87 -0.80 -14.02
N THR A 58 13.18 -0.94 -13.99
CA THR A 58 13.95 -1.08 -12.76
C THR A 58 15.24 -0.28 -12.84
N ALA A 59 15.65 0.28 -11.70
CA ALA A 59 16.81 1.16 -11.60
C ALA A 59 17.97 0.52 -10.82
N GLY A 60 19.18 0.83 -11.27
CA GLY A 60 20.43 0.30 -10.68
C GLY A 60 21.38 1.40 -10.21
N LEU A 61 21.84 2.26 -11.13
CA LEU A 61 22.87 3.25 -10.83
C LEU A 61 22.28 4.51 -10.16
N ARG A 62 22.85 4.88 -9.00
CA ARG A 62 22.40 6.04 -8.20
C ARG A 62 23.30 7.28 -8.25
N ASN A 63 24.54 7.15 -8.70
CA ASN A 63 25.50 8.25 -8.72
C ASN A 63 26.41 8.17 -9.93
N PHE A 64 26.76 9.31 -10.50
CA PHE A 64 27.84 9.39 -11.48
C PHE A 64 29.21 9.41 -10.78
N PRO A 65 30.26 8.84 -11.41
CA PRO A 65 31.60 8.92 -10.87
C PRO A 65 32.16 10.33 -11.06
N PHE A 66 32.64 10.95 -9.98
CA PHE A 66 33.26 12.28 -10.02
C PHE A 66 34.78 12.23 -9.88
N LYS A 67 35.45 13.18 -10.54
CA LYS A 67 36.88 13.46 -10.42
C LYS A 67 37.12 14.95 -10.67
N ASN A 68 37.74 15.64 -9.71
CA ASN A 68 38.13 17.06 -9.81
C ASN A 68 37.00 17.99 -10.30
N GLY A 69 35.80 17.88 -9.70
CA GLY A 69 34.64 18.72 -10.06
C GLY A 69 34.01 18.41 -11.42
N LYS A 70 34.36 17.28 -12.03
CA LYS A 70 33.81 16.79 -13.30
C LYS A 70 33.29 15.37 -13.13
N VAL A 71 32.32 14.98 -13.95
CA VAL A 71 32.00 13.56 -14.15
C VAL A 71 33.14 12.92 -14.95
N ASP A 72 33.67 11.82 -14.44
CA ASP A 72 34.64 10.99 -15.14
C ASP A 72 33.92 10.19 -16.22
N ILE A 73 33.98 10.66 -17.47
CA ILE A 73 33.19 10.09 -18.58
C ILE A 73 33.66 8.68 -18.95
N GLU A 74 34.95 8.38 -18.84
CA GLU A 74 35.46 7.03 -19.12
C GLU A 74 34.93 6.06 -18.08
N LYS A 75 35.07 6.40 -16.79
CA LYS A 75 34.52 5.59 -15.71
C LYS A 75 33.00 5.50 -15.76
N LEU A 76 32.29 6.55 -16.20
CA LEU A 76 30.84 6.51 -16.38
C LEU A 76 30.43 5.48 -17.44
N ARG A 77 31.17 5.40 -18.55
CA ARG A 77 30.94 4.38 -19.58
C ARG A 77 31.16 2.98 -19.03
N ASP A 78 32.20 2.78 -18.22
CA ASP A 78 32.46 1.51 -17.56
C ASP A 78 31.35 1.15 -16.55
N GLU A 79 30.86 2.11 -15.78
CA GLU A 79 29.71 1.91 -14.89
C GLU A 79 28.46 1.56 -15.70
N PHE A 80 28.18 2.21 -16.82
CA PHE A 80 27.05 1.80 -17.66
C PHE A 80 27.22 0.38 -18.22
N GLU A 81 28.41 -0.03 -18.64
CA GLU A 81 28.68 -1.41 -19.04
C GLU A 81 28.55 -2.41 -17.89
N LYS A 82 28.82 -1.97 -16.65
CA LYS A 82 28.69 -2.76 -15.43
C LYS A 82 27.23 -2.92 -15.01
N TRP A 83 26.44 -1.85 -15.03
CA TRP A 83 25.07 -1.84 -14.50
C TRP A 83 24.00 -2.13 -15.54
N HIS A 84 24.23 -1.73 -16.79
CA HIS A 84 23.24 -1.65 -17.86
C HIS A 84 23.79 -2.22 -19.17
N ASN A 85 24.44 -3.38 -19.11
CA ASN A 85 25.08 -3.96 -20.29
C ASN A 85 24.04 -4.32 -21.37
N PRO A 86 24.04 -3.66 -22.55
CA PRO A 86 23.02 -3.88 -23.57
C PRO A 86 23.17 -5.23 -24.29
N ARG A 87 24.29 -5.95 -24.09
CA ARG A 87 24.51 -7.30 -24.65
C ARG A 87 23.89 -8.40 -23.79
N LEU A 88 23.47 -8.08 -22.57
CA LEU A 88 22.81 -9.00 -21.64
C LEU A 88 21.30 -8.70 -21.63
N LYS A 89 20.47 -9.73 -21.40
CA LYS A 89 19.07 -9.47 -21.10
C LYS A 89 18.93 -8.87 -19.71
N VAL A 90 17.84 -8.14 -19.49
CA VAL A 90 17.53 -7.55 -18.19
C VAL A 90 17.44 -8.66 -17.12
N GLY A 91 18.19 -8.49 -16.03
CA GLY A 91 18.35 -9.45 -14.94
C GLY A 91 19.48 -10.47 -15.10
N GLU A 92 20.35 -10.34 -16.12
CA GLU A 92 21.51 -11.24 -16.33
C GLU A 92 22.85 -10.60 -15.93
N SER A 93 23.85 -11.47 -15.73
CA SER A 93 25.27 -11.13 -15.53
C SER A 93 26.13 -11.81 -16.61
N THR A 94 27.32 -11.27 -16.90
CA THR A 94 28.38 -12.02 -17.58
C THR A 94 28.87 -13.20 -16.74
N ARG A 95 29.51 -14.18 -17.39
CA ARG A 95 30.01 -15.39 -16.73
C ARG A 95 31.04 -15.12 -15.61
N ASP A 96 31.79 -14.04 -15.73
CA ASP A 96 32.77 -13.58 -14.74
C ASP A 96 32.18 -12.64 -13.67
N ASP A 97 30.87 -12.37 -13.71
CA ASP A 97 30.11 -11.54 -12.75
C ASP A 97 30.66 -10.11 -12.62
N THR A 98 31.21 -9.55 -13.71
CA THR A 98 31.78 -8.19 -13.76
C THR A 98 30.89 -7.18 -14.47
N LYS A 99 29.94 -7.65 -15.29
CA LYS A 99 28.98 -6.82 -16.02
C LYS A 99 27.60 -7.41 -15.90
N HIS A 100 26.61 -6.52 -15.78
CA HIS A 100 25.24 -6.87 -15.42
C HIS A 100 24.26 -6.01 -16.20
N ASN A 101 23.00 -6.43 -16.23
CA ASN A 101 21.91 -5.61 -16.72
C ASN A 101 20.79 -5.54 -15.67
N PHE A 102 20.80 -4.47 -14.86
CA PHE A 102 19.80 -4.20 -13.84
C PHE A 102 18.52 -3.56 -14.39
N GLY A 103 18.42 -3.31 -15.70
CA GLY A 103 17.33 -2.54 -16.32
C GLY A 103 17.87 -1.35 -17.11
N ASN A 104 17.00 -0.42 -17.47
CA ASN A 104 17.38 0.76 -18.27
C ASN A 104 17.18 2.08 -17.51
N ALA A 105 16.89 2.03 -16.21
CA ALA A 105 16.56 3.22 -15.44
C ALA A 105 17.68 3.62 -14.46
N LEU A 106 17.84 4.93 -14.28
CA LEU A 106 18.80 5.56 -13.39
C LEU A 106 18.03 6.32 -12.30
N TRP A 107 18.50 6.21 -11.06
CA TRP A 107 17.90 6.89 -9.92
C TRP A 107 18.93 7.81 -9.26
N LEU A 108 19.26 8.89 -9.97
CA LEU A 108 20.49 9.66 -9.73
C LEU A 108 20.36 10.64 -8.57
N ASN A 109 21.45 10.88 -7.86
CA ASN A 109 21.50 12.02 -6.95
C ASN A 109 21.64 13.35 -7.71
N ILE A 110 20.88 14.38 -7.35
CA ILE A 110 20.88 15.71 -7.98
C ILE A 110 22.27 16.37 -8.06
N ASN A 111 23.23 15.98 -7.20
CA ASN A 111 24.57 16.58 -7.16
C ASN A 111 25.35 16.43 -8.48
N PHE A 112 24.96 15.55 -9.40
CA PHE A 112 25.59 15.46 -10.74
C PHE A 112 25.58 16.79 -11.50
N LEU A 113 24.59 17.65 -11.25
CA LEU A 113 24.50 18.98 -11.86
C LEU A 113 25.64 19.93 -11.43
N ARG A 114 26.35 19.62 -10.33
CA ARG A 114 27.54 20.38 -9.89
C ARG A 114 28.77 20.16 -10.77
N ALA A 115 28.77 19.11 -11.61
CA ALA A 115 29.90 18.83 -12.47
C ALA A 115 29.99 19.81 -13.63
N LEU A 116 31.17 20.38 -13.88
CA LEU A 116 31.40 21.33 -14.99
C LEU A 116 31.04 20.75 -16.37
N ASN A 117 31.03 19.43 -16.51
CA ASN A 117 30.74 18.69 -17.73
C ASN A 117 29.48 17.79 -17.64
N TRP A 118 28.53 18.09 -16.75
CA TRP A 118 27.33 17.26 -16.56
C TRP A 118 26.55 17.01 -17.87
N LYS A 119 26.50 17.98 -18.79
CA LYS A 119 25.87 17.82 -20.11
C LYS A 119 26.44 16.65 -20.91
N LYS A 120 27.77 16.45 -20.85
CA LYS A 120 28.42 15.28 -21.50
C LYS A 120 28.01 13.96 -20.87
N ALA A 121 27.74 13.94 -19.56
CA ALA A 121 27.22 12.74 -18.91
C ALA A 121 25.81 12.41 -19.41
N ILE A 122 24.95 13.44 -19.57
CA ILE A 122 23.59 13.26 -20.14
C ILE A 122 23.63 12.79 -21.60
N GLU A 123 24.56 13.30 -22.41
CA GLU A 123 24.75 12.77 -23.77
C GLU A 123 25.09 11.26 -23.76
N GLU A 124 25.83 10.77 -22.76
CA GLU A 124 26.13 9.34 -22.62
C GLU A 124 24.94 8.52 -22.12
N VAL A 125 24.03 9.12 -21.33
CA VAL A 125 22.73 8.54 -20.95
C VAL A 125 21.86 8.39 -22.20
N LYS A 126 21.73 9.46 -23.00
CA LYS A 126 20.97 9.49 -24.25
C LYS A 126 21.47 8.45 -25.25
N LYS A 127 22.79 8.40 -25.50
CA LYS A 127 23.42 7.43 -26.41
C LYS A 127 23.11 5.97 -26.07
N ARG A 128 22.83 5.68 -24.79
CA ARG A 128 22.50 4.34 -24.29
C ARG A 128 21.02 4.10 -24.13
N ASN A 129 20.18 5.06 -24.49
CA ASN A 129 18.73 4.94 -24.38
C ASN A 129 18.28 4.66 -22.93
N LEU A 130 18.94 5.27 -21.95
CA LEU A 130 18.65 5.09 -20.53
C LEU A 130 17.66 6.15 -20.03
N TYR A 131 16.89 5.79 -19.00
CA TYR A 131 15.92 6.64 -18.32
C TYR A 131 16.53 7.29 -17.08
N ILE A 132 16.15 8.53 -16.78
CA ILE A 132 16.31 9.14 -15.46
C ILE A 132 14.92 9.18 -14.82
N VAL A 133 14.71 8.34 -13.80
CA VAL A 133 13.41 8.17 -13.13
C VAL A 133 13.07 9.41 -12.31
N ASP A 134 13.97 9.75 -11.40
CA ASP A 134 13.96 11.03 -10.71
C ASP A 134 15.40 11.40 -10.34
N CYS A 135 15.56 12.55 -9.68
CA CYS A 135 16.84 13.01 -9.16
C CYS A 135 16.78 13.27 -7.66
N TRP A 136 17.05 12.26 -6.83
CA TRP A 136 16.95 12.37 -5.37
C TRP A 136 17.93 13.37 -4.75
N GLY A 137 17.61 13.80 -3.53
CA GLY A 137 18.44 14.74 -2.74
C GLY A 137 17.99 16.20 -2.85
N ILE A 138 16.80 16.46 -3.37
CA ILE A 138 16.18 17.78 -3.40
C ILE A 138 15.36 17.97 -2.12
N LEU A 139 15.73 18.97 -1.31
CA LEU A 139 15.11 19.24 -0.01
C LEU A 139 14.49 20.65 0.03
N PRO A 140 13.19 20.79 0.31
CA PRO A 140 12.52 22.09 0.39
C PRO A 140 13.11 22.96 1.50
N GLY A 141 13.46 24.20 1.18
CA GLY A 141 13.90 25.20 2.16
C GLY A 141 15.31 24.99 2.77
N CYS A 142 16.07 23.97 2.38
CA CYS A 142 17.44 23.77 2.87
C CYS A 142 18.44 24.69 2.16
N LYS A 143 19.08 25.62 2.88
CA LYS A 143 20.20 26.43 2.33
C LYS A 143 21.39 25.54 1.97
N GLU A 144 22.15 25.92 0.93
CA GLU A 144 23.37 25.21 0.55
C GLU A 144 24.34 25.03 1.75
N GLY A 145 24.82 23.81 1.94
CA GLY A 145 25.80 23.47 2.97
C GLY A 145 26.38 22.07 2.78
N PRO A 146 27.50 21.72 3.45
CA PRO A 146 28.18 20.44 3.28
C PRO A 146 27.36 19.20 3.71
N LYS A 147 26.29 19.40 4.49
CA LYS A 147 25.35 18.35 4.95
C LYS A 147 23.92 18.53 4.41
N GLY A 148 23.67 19.59 3.63
CA GLY A 148 22.35 19.91 3.09
C GLY A 148 22.26 19.48 1.63
N GLY A 149 21.19 18.75 1.27
CA GLY A 149 20.77 18.63 -0.11
C GLY A 149 20.60 20.04 -0.68
N PRO A 150 21.00 20.30 -1.93
CA PRO A 150 20.99 21.66 -2.44
C PRO A 150 19.57 22.23 -2.48
N SER A 151 19.42 23.47 -2.01
CA SER A 151 18.29 24.33 -2.38
C SER A 151 18.44 24.61 -3.86
N TRP A 152 17.68 23.92 -4.70
CA TRP A 152 17.59 24.32 -6.09
C TRP A 152 16.17 24.78 -6.39
N ASP A 153 16.05 26.08 -6.64
CA ASP A 153 15.34 26.49 -7.84
C ASP A 153 16.13 25.92 -9.02
N ILE A 154 15.60 24.85 -9.64
CA ILE A 154 16.23 24.21 -10.77
C ILE A 154 16.34 25.26 -11.89
N PRO A 155 17.52 25.54 -12.48
CA PRO A 155 17.56 26.52 -13.56
C PRO A 155 16.73 26.08 -14.78
N GLU A 156 16.05 27.03 -15.41
CA GLU A 156 15.16 26.76 -16.56
C GLU A 156 15.94 26.16 -17.75
N ASP A 157 17.19 26.56 -17.95
CA ASP A 157 18.06 25.97 -18.98
C ASP A 157 18.44 24.52 -18.68
N VAL A 158 18.61 24.15 -17.40
CA VAL A 158 18.86 22.76 -16.99
C VAL A 158 17.62 21.90 -17.27
N HIS A 159 16.44 22.34 -16.83
CA HIS A 159 15.20 21.62 -17.07
C HIS A 159 14.92 21.45 -18.57
N ARG A 160 15.02 22.54 -19.35
CA ARG A 160 14.85 22.47 -20.82
C ARG A 160 15.88 21.58 -21.49
N PHE A 161 17.14 21.59 -21.05
CA PHE A 161 18.16 20.71 -21.60
C PHE A 161 17.81 19.24 -21.37
N LEU A 162 17.46 18.85 -20.14
CA LEU A 162 17.08 17.45 -19.86
C LEU A 162 15.83 17.05 -20.63
N ASN A 163 14.81 17.92 -20.69
CA ASN A 163 13.57 17.62 -21.38
C ASN A 163 13.74 17.55 -22.91
N ASN A 164 14.57 18.40 -23.51
CA ASN A 164 14.82 18.36 -24.96
C ASN A 164 15.79 17.24 -25.35
N ASP A 165 16.78 16.94 -24.49
CA ASP A 165 17.83 16.00 -24.86
C ASP A 165 17.47 14.55 -24.53
N LEU A 166 16.77 14.31 -23.40
CA LEU A 166 16.28 12.98 -23.03
C LEU A 166 14.81 12.74 -23.43
N GLU A 167 14.04 13.79 -23.72
CA GLU A 167 12.62 13.67 -24.12
C GLU A 167 11.83 12.81 -23.12
N GLU A 168 11.18 11.74 -23.59
CA GLU A 168 10.40 10.82 -22.75
C GLU A 168 11.25 10.02 -21.74
N HIS A 169 12.58 10.05 -21.83
CA HIS A 169 13.48 9.35 -20.91
C HIS A 169 13.82 10.16 -19.65
N PHE A 170 13.46 11.44 -19.57
CA PHE A 170 13.47 12.18 -18.32
C PHE A 170 12.08 12.18 -17.69
N LEU A 171 11.89 11.33 -16.68
CA LEU A 171 10.58 11.10 -16.08
C LEU A 171 10.18 12.22 -15.11
N GLY A 172 11.11 12.77 -14.33
CA GLY A 172 10.88 14.01 -13.60
C GLY A 172 11.92 14.32 -12.52
N TRP A 173 11.66 15.37 -11.74
CA TRP A 173 12.43 15.72 -10.55
C TRP A 173 11.87 15.03 -9.32
N ASP A 174 12.74 14.75 -8.34
CA ASP A 174 12.32 14.10 -7.11
C ASP A 174 11.54 15.07 -6.21
N ASN A 175 10.31 14.71 -5.85
CA ASN A 175 9.66 15.24 -4.67
C ASN A 175 10.02 14.42 -3.42
N GLY A 176 10.41 13.15 -3.56
CA GLY A 176 10.93 12.34 -2.45
C GLY A 176 9.93 12.18 -1.29
N GLU A 177 10.42 11.71 -0.15
CA GLU A 177 9.65 11.59 1.10
C GLU A 177 9.40 12.96 1.78
N ASN A 178 9.24 14.03 0.99
CA ASN A 178 9.08 15.37 1.52
C ASN A 178 7.75 15.56 2.26
N ASP A 179 6.77 14.66 2.10
CA ASP A 179 5.61 14.58 2.99
C ASP A 179 6.04 14.30 4.44
N GLY A 180 6.87 13.28 4.67
CA GLY A 180 7.46 13.01 5.98
C GLY A 180 8.30 14.18 6.50
N ARG A 181 9.11 14.80 5.63
CA ARG A 181 9.92 15.98 6.02
C ARG A 181 9.06 17.21 6.33
N TRP A 182 7.92 17.38 5.68
CA TRP A 182 6.94 18.42 6.02
C TRP A 182 6.39 18.22 7.43
N PHE A 183 6.08 16.99 7.84
CA PHE A 183 5.72 16.67 9.22
C PHE A 183 6.84 17.02 10.21
N TRP A 184 8.09 16.66 9.88
CA TRP A 184 9.23 16.91 10.78
C TRP A 184 9.59 18.40 10.90
N GLN A 185 9.65 19.13 9.77
CA GLN A 185 10.12 20.52 9.72
C GLN A 185 9.00 21.55 9.83
N ALA A 186 7.96 21.46 9.00
CA ALA A 186 6.99 22.54 8.86
C ALA A 186 6.03 22.58 10.05
N MET A 187 5.51 21.42 10.46
CA MET A 187 4.50 21.36 11.53
C MET A 187 5.05 21.73 12.92
N ARG A 188 6.36 21.57 13.16
CA ARG A 188 6.99 22.00 14.43
C ARG A 188 7.25 23.50 14.50
N ASN A 189 7.41 24.14 13.36
CA ASN A 189 7.75 25.55 13.26
C ASN A 189 6.51 26.44 13.01
N TRP A 190 5.35 25.84 12.72
CA TRP A 190 4.12 26.56 12.44
C TRP A 190 3.16 26.52 13.63
N VAL A 191 2.28 27.52 13.69
CA VAL A 191 1.14 27.50 14.62
C VAL A 191 0.29 26.28 14.28
N PRO A 192 0.00 25.40 15.26
CA PRO A 192 -0.83 24.23 15.02
C PRO A 192 -2.14 24.62 14.31
N PRO A 193 -2.51 23.93 13.22
CA PRO A 193 -3.72 24.25 12.48
C PRO A 193 -4.94 24.07 13.40
N VAL A 194 -5.90 24.99 13.32
CA VAL A 194 -7.12 24.92 14.14
C VAL A 194 -8.11 23.86 13.67
N ASN A 195 -7.98 23.39 12.42
CA ASN A 195 -8.79 22.32 11.85
C ASN A 195 -8.10 21.68 10.64
N ARG A 196 -8.62 20.55 10.20
CA ARG A 196 -8.12 19.75 9.07
C ARG A 196 -8.01 20.53 7.75
N LYS A 197 -8.98 21.40 7.43
CA LYS A 197 -8.95 22.22 6.21
C LYS A 197 -7.80 23.22 6.23
N LYS A 198 -7.52 23.84 7.38
CA LYS A 198 -6.36 24.71 7.58
C LYS A 198 -5.05 23.93 7.50
N ALA A 199 -5.01 22.71 8.03
CA ALA A 199 -3.85 21.83 7.89
C ALA A 199 -3.55 21.46 6.41
N TYR A 200 -4.59 21.17 5.62
CA TYR A 200 -4.42 21.00 4.17
C TYR A 200 -3.93 22.26 3.47
N GLN A 201 -4.45 23.45 3.83
CA GLN A 201 -3.95 24.72 3.28
C GLN A 201 -2.47 24.93 3.60
N HIS A 202 -2.05 24.61 4.82
CA HIS A 202 -0.66 24.61 5.25
C HIS A 202 0.19 23.67 4.38
N PHE A 203 -0.24 22.42 4.21
CA PHE A 203 0.42 21.46 3.32
C PHE A 203 0.58 22.02 1.90
N VAL A 204 -0.50 22.50 1.28
CA VAL A 204 -0.47 23.05 -0.09
C VAL A 204 0.44 24.27 -0.20
N ASN A 205 0.43 25.16 0.79
CA ASN A 205 1.27 26.37 0.80
C ASN A 205 2.76 26.04 0.92
N TRP A 206 3.12 24.91 1.52
CA TRP A 206 4.50 24.45 1.59
C TRP A 206 4.97 23.81 0.27
N PHE A 207 4.13 22.94 -0.32
CA PHE A 207 4.51 22.19 -1.51
C PHE A 207 4.41 22.98 -2.81
N ARG A 208 3.50 23.96 -2.95
CA ARG A 208 3.38 24.72 -4.21
C ARG A 208 4.64 25.48 -4.60
N PRO A 209 5.30 26.26 -3.71
CA PRO A 209 6.57 26.89 -4.03
C PRO A 209 7.64 25.86 -4.39
N PHE A 210 7.74 24.78 -3.60
CA PHE A 210 8.70 23.71 -3.87
C PHE A 210 8.50 23.07 -5.26
N LEU A 211 7.26 22.76 -5.65
CA LEU A 211 6.99 22.23 -6.99
C LEU A 211 7.36 23.23 -8.08
N SER A 212 7.13 24.53 -7.86
CA SER A 212 7.57 25.57 -8.79
C SER A 212 9.09 25.60 -8.94
N ASP A 213 9.84 25.44 -7.84
CA ASP A 213 11.30 25.39 -7.83
C ASP A 213 11.83 24.20 -8.66
N ILE A 214 11.11 23.08 -8.67
CA ILE A 214 11.40 21.91 -9.52
C ILE A 214 10.55 21.87 -10.81
N LYS A 215 10.09 23.03 -11.29
CA LYS A 215 9.42 23.24 -12.59
C LYS A 215 8.10 22.49 -12.80
N ASN A 216 7.40 22.15 -11.73
CA ASN A 216 6.13 21.41 -11.77
C ASN A 216 6.26 20.17 -12.68
N TYR A 217 7.38 19.46 -12.56
CA TYR A 217 7.72 18.30 -13.37
C TYR A 217 8.30 17.22 -12.45
N ALA A 218 7.46 16.68 -11.57
CA ALA A 218 7.88 15.94 -10.40
C ALA A 218 7.40 14.48 -10.39
N ILE A 219 8.16 13.63 -9.70
CA ILE A 219 7.80 12.28 -9.30
C ILE A 219 7.74 12.26 -7.78
N ALA A 220 6.63 11.77 -7.21
CA ALA A 220 6.49 11.64 -5.77
C ALA A 220 6.95 10.27 -5.29
N LEU A 221 7.73 10.23 -4.21
CA LEU A 221 8.07 9.02 -3.49
C LEU A 221 7.71 9.21 -2.00
N CYS A 222 6.46 8.91 -1.66
CA CYS A 222 5.89 9.26 -0.36
C CYS A 222 6.46 8.40 0.78
N GLY A 223 6.73 9.03 1.92
CA GLY A 223 7.03 8.35 3.18
C GLY A 223 5.81 8.17 4.10
N LEU A 224 4.72 8.89 3.81
CA LEU A 224 3.46 8.89 4.56
C LEU A 224 2.27 8.82 3.60
N THR A 225 1.06 8.70 4.13
CA THR A 225 -0.25 8.48 3.47
C THR A 225 -0.76 9.58 2.54
N PHE A 226 0.14 10.31 1.89
CA PHE A 226 -0.17 11.51 1.12
C PHE A 226 -0.13 11.38 -0.44
N PRO A 227 -0.08 10.19 -1.08
CA PRO A 227 0.03 10.09 -2.54
C PRO A 227 -1.19 10.68 -3.26
N HIS A 228 -2.38 10.66 -2.64
CA HIS A 228 -3.57 11.30 -3.22
C HIS A 228 -3.43 12.81 -3.32
N TYR A 229 -2.76 13.47 -2.36
CA TYR A 229 -2.56 14.91 -2.39
C TYR A 229 -1.56 15.31 -3.47
N PHE A 230 -0.47 14.55 -3.63
CA PHE A 230 0.48 14.77 -4.72
C PHE A 230 -0.13 14.46 -6.09
N ALA A 231 -0.89 13.37 -6.22
CA ALA A 231 -1.57 13.07 -7.48
C ALA A 231 -2.57 14.16 -7.90
N GLN A 232 -3.28 14.74 -6.92
CA GLN A 232 -4.18 15.87 -7.16
C GLN A 232 -3.43 17.15 -7.51
N MET A 233 -2.28 17.39 -6.86
CA MET A 233 -1.48 18.59 -7.12
C MET A 233 -0.97 18.57 -8.56
N GLU A 234 -1.11 19.70 -9.24
CA GLU A 234 -0.56 19.85 -10.56
C GLU A 234 0.97 19.86 -10.48
N GLY A 235 1.62 19.25 -11.47
CA GLY A 235 3.08 19.16 -11.54
C GLY A 235 3.64 17.76 -11.30
N HIS A 236 2.91 16.87 -10.62
CA HIS A 236 3.31 15.46 -10.50
C HIS A 236 2.91 14.66 -11.74
N ARG A 237 3.85 13.84 -12.24
CA ARG A 237 3.67 12.96 -13.41
C ARG A 237 3.50 11.48 -13.05
N MET A 238 4.08 11.08 -11.93
CA MET A 238 3.95 9.75 -11.34
C MET A 238 3.99 9.90 -9.82
N ILE A 239 3.33 8.97 -9.14
CA ILE A 239 3.34 8.87 -7.68
C ILE A 239 4.07 7.61 -7.25
N GLY A 240 4.37 7.48 -5.97
CA GLY A 240 5.13 6.36 -5.48
C GLY A 240 5.26 6.40 -3.98
N ALA A 241 5.90 5.37 -3.47
CA ALA A 241 6.13 5.17 -2.06
C ALA A 241 7.49 4.53 -1.84
N GLU A 242 8.14 4.92 -0.75
CA GLU A 242 9.25 4.16 -0.20
C GLU A 242 8.73 3.08 0.75
N PHE A 243 9.38 1.91 0.73
CA PHE A 243 9.03 0.72 1.50
C PHE A 243 10.24 0.23 2.30
N LEU A 244 9.97 -0.54 3.37
CA LEU A 244 10.93 -1.20 4.28
C LEU A 244 11.76 -0.31 5.22
N GLN A 245 11.96 0.96 4.91
CA GLN A 245 12.41 1.93 5.91
C GLN A 245 11.40 1.93 7.07
N ALA A 246 11.62 2.76 8.10
CA ALA A 246 10.70 3.03 9.20
C ALA A 246 9.26 3.51 8.84
N LEU A 247 8.83 3.23 7.62
CA LEU A 247 7.66 3.62 6.90
C LEU A 247 6.55 2.57 7.08
N PRO A 248 5.33 2.87 6.58
CA PRO A 248 4.18 2.04 6.85
C PRO A 248 4.25 0.62 6.24
N SER A 249 3.47 -0.30 6.83
CA SER A 249 3.31 -1.69 6.40
C SER A 249 3.03 -1.82 4.89
N VAL A 250 3.72 -2.72 4.20
CA VAL A 250 3.68 -2.89 2.72
C VAL A 250 2.25 -3.06 2.17
N PRO A 251 1.39 -3.98 2.66
CA PRO A 251 0.04 -4.13 2.12
C PRO A 251 -0.86 -2.93 2.37
N MET A 252 -0.82 -2.36 3.58
CA MET A 252 -1.54 -1.14 3.93
C MET A 252 -1.09 0.02 3.05
N TRP A 253 0.22 0.13 2.84
CA TRP A 253 0.85 1.23 2.13
C TRP A 253 0.55 1.18 0.64
N SER A 254 0.59 -0.02 0.09
CA SER A 254 0.20 -0.26 -1.29
C SER A 254 -1.29 -0.01 -1.54
N ALA A 255 -2.19 -0.25 -0.57
CA ALA A 255 -3.61 0.07 -0.71
C ALA A 255 -3.85 1.58 -0.89
N TRP A 256 -3.06 2.42 -0.24
CA TRP A 256 -3.07 3.87 -0.43
C TRP A 256 -2.57 4.27 -1.82
N VAL A 257 -1.38 3.82 -2.19
CA VAL A 257 -0.76 4.25 -3.46
C VAL A 257 -1.53 3.73 -4.68
N ARG A 258 -2.01 2.47 -4.66
CA ARG A 258 -2.86 1.92 -5.73
C ARG A 258 -4.18 2.68 -5.84
N GLY A 259 -4.79 3.02 -4.71
CA GLY A 259 -6.01 3.79 -4.66
C GLY A 259 -5.84 5.19 -5.25
N ALA A 260 -4.75 5.88 -4.91
CA ALA A 260 -4.39 7.15 -5.54
C ALA A 260 -4.16 7.00 -7.05
N ALA A 261 -3.39 5.99 -7.45
CA ALA A 261 -3.09 5.69 -8.85
C ALA A 261 -4.37 5.45 -9.68
N ARG A 262 -5.33 4.70 -9.12
CA ARG A 262 -6.64 4.45 -9.73
C ARG A 262 -7.54 5.68 -9.71
N GLN A 263 -7.49 6.49 -8.65
CA GLN A 263 -8.31 7.69 -8.53
C GLN A 263 -7.93 8.77 -9.55
N TYR A 264 -6.64 8.96 -9.80
CA TYR A 264 -6.10 10.03 -10.65
C TYR A 264 -5.52 9.52 -11.98
N GLN A 265 -5.71 8.23 -12.28
CA GLN A 265 -5.20 7.57 -13.49
C GLN A 265 -3.69 7.84 -13.73
N MET A 266 -2.88 7.62 -12.70
CA MET A 266 -1.42 7.79 -12.75
C MET A 266 -0.72 6.44 -12.58
N LEU A 267 0.40 6.24 -13.28
CA LEU A 267 1.31 5.13 -12.99
C LEU A 267 2.00 5.36 -11.64
N TRP A 268 2.62 4.31 -11.08
CA TRP A 268 3.30 4.44 -9.79
C TRP A 268 4.61 3.66 -9.66
N MET A 269 5.50 4.16 -8.81
CA MET A 269 6.80 3.57 -8.50
C MET A 269 6.95 3.12 -7.05
N ALA A 270 7.92 2.26 -6.80
CA ALA A 270 8.33 1.84 -5.46
C ALA A 270 9.84 1.96 -5.27
N GLY A 271 10.23 2.67 -4.22
CA GLY A 271 11.59 2.65 -3.67
C GLY A 271 11.65 1.61 -2.55
N ILE A 272 12.61 0.69 -2.60
CA ILE A 272 12.82 -0.34 -1.59
C ILE A 272 14.08 0.03 -0.82
N SER A 273 13.88 0.50 0.40
CA SER A 273 14.97 0.93 1.26
C SER A 273 15.76 -0.27 1.78
N VAL A 274 17.06 -0.04 1.96
CA VAL A 274 17.98 -0.94 2.67
C VAL A 274 17.99 -0.64 4.18
N PHE A 275 17.35 0.44 4.61
CA PHE A 275 17.30 0.88 5.99
C PHE A 275 16.11 0.27 6.73
N ASN A 276 16.23 0.18 8.05
CA ASN A 276 15.12 0.11 8.99
C ASN A 276 15.50 0.93 10.24
N MET A 277 14.63 0.95 11.26
CA MET A 277 14.90 1.67 12.50
C MET A 277 16.17 1.23 13.25
N PHE A 278 16.70 0.05 12.94
CA PHE A 278 17.80 -0.62 13.65
C PHE A 278 19.04 -0.84 12.78
N GLY A 279 19.16 -0.10 11.68
CA GLY A 279 20.36 -0.07 10.83
C GLY A 279 20.03 -0.21 9.35
N TYR A 280 21.05 -0.42 8.52
CA TYR A 280 20.88 -0.61 7.09
C TYR A 280 21.73 -1.73 6.52
N LYS A 281 21.21 -2.37 5.47
CA LYS A 281 21.83 -3.51 4.82
C LYS A 281 23.04 -3.04 4.02
N SER A 282 24.20 -3.59 4.36
CA SER A 282 25.42 -3.49 3.56
C SER A 282 26.14 -4.82 3.59
N PHE A 283 27.02 -5.06 2.63
CA PHE A 283 27.88 -6.25 2.59
C PHE A 283 29.36 -5.89 2.72
N GLU A 284 29.64 -4.62 3.07
CA GLU A 284 30.92 -4.20 3.61
C GLU A 284 31.08 -4.73 5.05
N LYS A 285 32.32 -4.74 5.55
CA LYS A 285 32.58 -5.08 6.97
C LYS A 285 31.73 -4.19 7.88
N ASP A 286 31.11 -4.78 8.90
CA ASP A 286 30.33 -4.06 9.91
C ASP A 286 31.05 -2.80 10.37
N GLN A 287 30.38 -1.66 10.20
CA GLN A 287 30.90 -0.39 10.65
C GLN A 287 29.95 0.16 11.71
N PHE A 288 30.49 0.49 12.88
CA PHE A 288 29.85 1.40 13.83
C PHE A 288 30.09 2.86 13.40
N LYS A 289 29.96 3.16 12.11
CA LYS A 289 30.19 4.49 11.57
C LYS A 289 28.85 5.13 11.28
N GLY A 290 28.51 6.16 12.07
CA GLY A 290 27.39 7.02 11.79
C GLY A 290 27.62 7.75 10.47
N ASP A 291 26.90 7.37 9.43
CA ASP A 291 26.91 8.12 8.19
C ASP A 291 26.05 9.38 8.37
N SER A 292 26.65 10.36 9.04
CA SER A 292 26.11 11.71 9.17
C SER A 292 27.22 12.67 8.77
N ALA A 293 27.68 12.54 7.53
CA ALA A 293 28.58 13.47 6.86
C ALA A 293 29.86 13.79 7.65
N GLY A 294 30.92 13.03 7.36
CA GLY A 294 32.28 13.55 7.33
C GLY A 294 32.90 13.98 8.67
N LYS A 295 32.48 13.42 9.80
CA LYS A 295 33.25 13.54 11.05
C LYS A 295 33.49 12.18 11.66
N GLU A 296 34.76 11.82 11.80
CA GLU A 296 35.25 10.71 12.64
C GLU A 296 35.08 11.01 14.14
N GLU A 297 33.95 11.59 14.55
CA GLU A 297 33.62 11.63 15.96
C GLU A 297 33.07 10.25 16.31
N GLN A 298 33.71 9.59 17.28
CA GLN A 298 33.20 8.40 17.94
C GLN A 298 31.82 8.74 18.53
N ILE A 299 30.77 8.61 17.72
CA ILE A 299 29.42 8.56 18.23
C ILE A 299 29.39 7.27 19.03
N GLY A 300 29.38 7.40 20.35
CA GLY A 300 29.24 6.27 21.26
C GLY A 300 28.05 5.40 20.83
N ILE A 301 28.08 4.14 21.22
CA ILE A 301 26.97 3.17 21.14
C ILE A 301 25.64 3.92 21.34
N GLY A 302 24.87 4.25 20.28
CA GLY A 302 23.83 5.28 20.50
C GLY A 302 22.79 5.61 19.42
N ASN A 303 23.00 5.33 18.13
CA ASN A 303 21.89 5.37 17.16
C ASN A 303 21.83 4.04 16.38
N PRO A 304 20.91 3.13 16.72
CA PRO A 304 20.80 1.84 16.05
C PRO A 304 20.48 2.00 14.55
N HIS A 305 19.81 3.08 14.13
CA HIS A 305 19.50 3.37 12.72
C HIS A 305 20.77 3.59 11.85
N CYS A 306 21.92 3.89 12.45
CA CYS A 306 23.16 4.12 11.73
C CYS A 306 24.10 2.91 11.70
N GLN A 307 23.69 1.76 12.23
CA GLN A 307 24.48 0.53 12.17
C GLN A 307 24.39 -0.09 10.78
N THR A 308 25.51 -0.56 10.25
CA THR A 308 25.58 -1.15 8.91
C THR A 308 26.24 -2.52 8.95
N GLY A 309 25.79 -3.42 8.09
CA GLY A 309 26.28 -4.79 8.04
C GLY A 309 25.34 -5.76 7.32
N PRO A 310 25.80 -7.00 7.03
CA PRO A 310 24.99 -8.00 6.34
C PRO A 310 23.82 -8.50 7.18
N ASP A 311 23.86 -8.26 8.49
CA ASP A 311 22.79 -8.61 9.45
C ASP A 311 21.97 -7.39 9.92
N ARG A 312 22.23 -6.19 9.37
CA ARG A 312 21.51 -4.94 9.67
C ARG A 312 20.47 -4.61 8.61
N GLY A 313 19.45 -3.82 8.94
CA GLY A 313 18.37 -3.51 7.99
C GLY A 313 17.46 -4.72 7.68
N PRO A 314 16.61 -4.62 6.65
CA PRO A 314 15.72 -5.70 6.20
C PRO A 314 16.50 -6.96 5.78
N SER A 315 15.98 -8.17 6.04
CA SER A 315 16.62 -9.39 5.53
C SER A 315 16.49 -9.49 4.00
N LEU A 316 17.39 -10.24 3.36
CA LEU A 316 17.27 -10.57 1.94
C LEU A 316 15.95 -11.27 1.62
N SER A 317 15.44 -12.11 2.52
CA SER A 317 14.15 -12.79 2.34
C SER A 317 12.99 -11.79 2.31
N LEU A 318 12.98 -10.81 3.21
CA LEU A 318 12.00 -9.73 3.20
C LEU A 318 12.11 -8.87 1.94
N MET A 319 13.31 -8.44 1.55
CA MET A 319 13.51 -7.63 0.35
C MET A 319 13.05 -8.35 -0.93
N LYS A 320 13.36 -9.64 -1.07
CA LYS A 320 12.86 -10.48 -2.19
C LYS A 320 11.35 -10.53 -2.22
N ARG A 321 10.71 -10.80 -1.07
CA ARG A 321 9.25 -10.88 -0.96
C ARG A 321 8.60 -9.55 -1.30
N VAL A 322 9.12 -8.44 -0.78
CA VAL A 322 8.56 -7.11 -1.02
C VAL A 322 8.67 -6.72 -2.49
N TRP A 323 9.82 -6.92 -3.14
CA TRP A 323 9.99 -6.68 -4.57
C TRP A 323 8.94 -7.43 -5.40
N LEU A 324 8.80 -8.73 -5.15
CA LEU A 324 7.83 -9.56 -5.88
C LEU A 324 6.37 -9.20 -5.56
N VAL A 325 6.05 -8.82 -4.31
CA VAL A 325 4.71 -8.37 -3.91
C VAL A 325 4.35 -7.04 -4.59
N LEU A 326 5.27 -6.08 -4.61
CA LEU A 326 5.08 -4.78 -5.26
C LEU A 326 4.91 -4.94 -6.77
N PHE A 327 5.71 -5.82 -7.40
CA PHE A 327 5.46 -6.25 -8.77
C PHE A 327 4.01 -6.70 -8.95
N MET A 328 3.53 -7.64 -8.13
CA MET A 328 2.17 -8.19 -8.23
C MET A 328 1.06 -7.18 -7.89
N TYR A 329 1.36 -6.14 -7.11
CA TYR A 329 0.48 -5.00 -6.90
C TYR A 329 0.36 -4.04 -8.09
N GLY A 330 1.17 -4.25 -9.13
CA GLY A 330 1.05 -3.50 -10.38
C GLY A 330 1.93 -2.26 -10.43
N VAL A 331 3.05 -2.23 -9.69
CA VAL A 331 4.06 -1.15 -9.80
C VAL A 331 4.64 -1.09 -11.22
N ASN A 332 5.04 0.11 -11.64
CA ASN A 332 5.60 0.38 -12.98
C ASN A 332 7.11 0.65 -12.96
N VAL A 333 7.65 1.15 -11.85
CA VAL A 333 9.10 1.36 -11.67
C VAL A 333 9.50 0.88 -10.28
N GLU A 334 10.50 0.01 -10.18
CA GLU A 334 11.07 -0.44 -8.89
C GLU A 334 12.55 -0.13 -8.78
N ALA A 335 12.99 0.24 -7.59
CA ALA A 335 14.40 0.50 -7.34
C ALA A 335 14.80 0.12 -5.92
N ILE A 336 16.02 -0.37 -5.74
CA ILE A 336 16.63 -0.57 -4.42
C ILE A 336 17.59 0.59 -4.13
N GLU A 337 17.57 1.08 -2.89
CA GLU A 337 18.28 2.29 -2.48
C GLU A 337 19.82 2.19 -2.55
N GLY A 338 20.40 0.99 -2.60
CA GLY A 338 21.84 0.81 -2.81
C GLY A 338 22.37 -0.58 -2.47
N HIS A 339 23.70 -0.66 -2.30
CA HIS A 339 24.44 -1.85 -1.85
C HIS A 339 24.31 -3.12 -2.74
N GLN A 340 24.07 -2.94 -4.04
CA GLN A 340 24.13 -4.03 -5.03
C GLN A 340 25.54 -4.59 -5.22
N PHE A 341 26.57 -3.87 -4.79
CA PHE A 341 27.97 -4.26 -4.90
C PHE A 341 28.69 -4.23 -3.54
N VAL A 342 29.68 -5.10 -3.39
CA VAL A 342 30.72 -5.05 -2.35
C VAL A 342 31.95 -4.41 -2.96
N GLY A 343 32.40 -3.32 -2.36
CA GLY A 343 33.31 -2.36 -2.97
C GLY A 343 32.74 -1.83 -4.28
N SER A 344 33.62 -1.55 -5.24
CA SER A 344 33.25 -1.15 -6.60
C SER A 344 33.20 -2.32 -7.60
N LYS A 345 33.46 -3.56 -7.15
CA LYS A 345 33.85 -4.67 -8.03
C LYS A 345 32.96 -5.90 -7.98
N TYR A 346 32.52 -6.36 -6.80
CA TYR A 346 31.87 -7.67 -6.69
C TYR A 346 30.37 -7.52 -6.45
N LEU A 347 29.57 -8.30 -7.15
CA LEU A 347 28.12 -8.32 -6.97
C LEU A 347 27.76 -8.85 -5.57
N SER A 348 27.02 -8.07 -4.80
CA SER A 348 26.57 -8.46 -3.45
C SER A 348 25.43 -9.49 -3.51
N PRO A 349 25.12 -10.18 -2.41
CA PRO A 349 23.90 -11.00 -2.32
C PRO A 349 22.61 -10.22 -2.67
N LEU A 350 22.54 -8.93 -2.31
CA LEU A 350 21.43 -8.06 -2.68
C LEU A 350 21.41 -7.74 -4.18
N GLY A 351 22.57 -7.50 -4.80
CA GLY A 351 22.68 -7.33 -6.25
C GLY A 351 22.22 -8.58 -7.01
N LYS A 352 22.63 -9.77 -6.55
CA LYS A 352 22.18 -11.06 -7.10
C LYS A 352 20.67 -11.26 -6.95
N LEU A 353 20.11 -10.89 -5.80
CA LEU A 353 18.67 -10.92 -5.56
C LEU A 353 17.95 -9.99 -6.53
N GLN A 354 18.39 -8.74 -6.67
CA GLN A 354 17.77 -7.76 -7.55
C GLN A 354 17.77 -8.24 -9.01
N LEU A 355 18.89 -8.77 -9.52
CA LEU A 355 18.97 -9.30 -10.89
C LEU A 355 17.98 -10.45 -11.11
N LYS A 356 17.93 -11.43 -10.20
CA LYS A 356 16.99 -12.56 -10.28
C LYS A 356 15.53 -12.12 -10.24
N ALA A 357 15.18 -11.22 -9.31
CA ALA A 357 13.82 -10.70 -9.18
C ALA A 357 13.43 -9.87 -10.40
N THR A 358 14.34 -9.03 -10.88
CA THR A 358 14.20 -8.23 -12.12
C THR A 358 13.94 -9.13 -13.33
N SER A 359 14.73 -10.20 -13.51
CA SER A 359 14.54 -11.15 -14.60
C SER A 359 13.15 -11.78 -14.55
N PHE A 360 12.70 -12.19 -13.36
CA PHE A 360 11.35 -12.72 -13.17
C PHE A 360 10.28 -11.70 -13.55
N CYS A 361 10.36 -10.46 -13.05
CA CYS A 361 9.36 -9.42 -13.28
C CYS A 361 9.24 -9.08 -14.78
N VAL A 362 10.35 -8.84 -15.46
CA VAL A 362 10.36 -8.51 -16.90
C VAL A 362 9.78 -9.65 -17.73
N ASN A 363 10.14 -10.90 -17.44
CA ASN A 363 9.64 -12.06 -18.19
C ASN A 363 8.17 -12.41 -17.89
N ASN A 364 7.56 -11.82 -16.85
CA ASN A 364 6.19 -12.11 -16.45
C ASN A 364 5.29 -10.87 -16.44
N VAL A 365 5.71 -9.73 -16.99
CA VAL A 365 4.95 -8.47 -16.93
C VAL A 365 3.57 -8.58 -17.60
N GLU A 366 3.47 -9.31 -18.70
CA GLU A 366 2.21 -9.58 -19.40
C GLU A 366 1.34 -10.61 -18.65
N ARG A 367 1.98 -11.59 -17.99
CA ARG A 367 1.31 -12.67 -17.25
C ARG A 367 0.82 -12.23 -15.87
N ARG A 368 1.41 -11.17 -15.30
CA ARG A 368 1.09 -10.62 -13.97
C ARG A 368 -0.40 -10.33 -13.80
N GLY A 369 -1.08 -9.86 -14.85
CA GLY A 369 -2.47 -9.40 -14.77
C GLY A 369 -2.66 -8.14 -13.90
N VAL A 370 -3.91 -7.82 -13.57
CA VAL A 370 -4.31 -6.66 -12.78
C VAL A 370 -4.81 -7.10 -11.41
N GLN A 371 -4.26 -6.55 -10.32
CA GLN A 371 -4.70 -6.88 -8.96
C GLN A 371 -6.20 -6.62 -8.77
N TYR A 372 -6.93 -7.61 -8.27
CA TYR A 372 -8.37 -7.56 -8.02
C TYR A 372 -8.68 -6.87 -6.69
N CYS A 373 -9.23 -5.65 -6.74
CA CYS A 373 -9.70 -4.93 -5.56
C CYS A 373 -11.18 -4.51 -5.70
N PRO A 374 -12.14 -5.36 -5.30
CA PRO A 374 -13.57 -5.07 -5.35
C PRO A 374 -14.06 -4.08 -4.28
N ALA A 375 -13.27 -3.75 -3.25
CA ALA A 375 -13.68 -2.88 -2.16
C ALA A 375 -12.81 -1.63 -2.08
N ALA A 376 -13.43 -0.47 -1.91
CA ALA A 376 -12.75 0.79 -1.62
C ALA A 376 -13.03 1.23 -0.18
N LEU A 377 -12.00 1.73 0.50
CA LEU A 377 -12.09 2.47 1.74
C LEU A 377 -12.10 3.95 1.36
N LEU A 378 -13.22 4.65 1.57
CA LEU A 378 -13.36 6.06 1.22
C LEU A 378 -13.24 6.90 2.49
N ILE A 379 -12.21 7.74 2.52
CA ILE A 379 -11.86 8.61 3.64
C ILE A 379 -12.06 10.07 3.21
N ASP A 380 -12.33 10.97 4.16
CA ASP A 380 -12.46 12.39 3.82
C ASP A 380 -11.17 12.94 3.19
N PHE A 381 -11.34 13.79 2.18
CA PHE A 381 -10.25 14.46 1.50
C PHE A 381 -9.40 15.31 2.45
N TYR A 382 -9.97 15.97 3.45
CA TYR A 382 -9.19 16.76 4.41
C TYR A 382 -8.66 15.93 5.57
N SER A 383 -8.87 14.61 5.60
CA SER A 383 -8.58 13.77 6.77
C SER A 383 -7.14 13.93 7.28
N GLY A 384 -6.15 13.93 6.38
CA GLY A 384 -4.72 13.95 6.73
C GLY A 384 -4.26 12.77 7.57
N TRP A 385 -5.04 11.69 7.58
CA TRP A 385 -4.77 10.50 8.38
C TRP A 385 -3.43 9.89 7.99
N THR A 386 -2.58 9.67 8.98
CA THR A 386 -1.36 8.86 8.93
C THR A 386 -1.51 7.68 9.88
N PRO A 387 -0.73 6.60 9.79
CA PRO A 387 -0.77 5.53 10.79
C PRO A 387 -0.57 6.06 12.22
N PRO A 388 -1.09 5.37 13.25
CA PRO A 388 -1.08 5.85 14.64
C PRO A 388 0.33 6.08 15.21
N ARG A 389 1.36 5.52 14.59
CA ARG A 389 2.77 5.90 14.77
C ARG A 389 3.50 5.81 13.43
N HIS A 390 4.46 6.71 13.20
CA HIS A 390 5.27 6.73 11.97
C HIS A 390 6.63 7.41 12.20
N PHE A 391 7.60 7.21 11.30
CA PHE A 391 9.00 7.64 11.48
C PHE A 391 9.19 9.14 11.77
N TYR A 392 8.41 10.00 11.12
CA TYR A 392 8.64 11.45 11.13
C TYR A 392 8.07 12.20 12.34
N SER A 393 7.43 11.51 13.30
CA SER A 393 6.87 12.13 14.50
C SER A 393 6.80 11.17 15.67
N ASP A 394 7.08 11.66 16.87
CA ASP A 394 6.88 10.93 18.13
C ASP A 394 5.45 11.11 18.67
N SER A 395 4.60 11.89 18.00
CA SER A 395 3.20 12.11 18.39
C SER A 395 2.30 11.01 17.85
N PHE A 396 1.89 10.11 18.74
CA PHE A 396 0.98 9.03 18.37
C PHE A 396 -0.46 9.53 18.20
N TYR A 397 -1.21 8.83 17.34
CA TYR A 397 -2.62 9.10 17.07
C TYR A 397 -2.86 10.56 16.68
N THR A 398 -2.12 11.04 15.67
CA THR A 398 -2.31 12.38 15.12
C THR A 398 -2.58 12.35 13.62
N VAL A 399 -3.45 13.26 13.16
CA VAL A 399 -3.65 13.56 11.75
C VAL A 399 -2.96 14.90 11.44
N TRP A 400 -2.44 15.02 10.22
CA TRP A 400 -1.58 16.16 9.83
C TRP A 400 -0.40 16.42 10.79
N GLY A 401 -0.08 15.50 11.70
CA GLY A 401 1.10 15.53 12.56
C GLY A 401 0.94 16.25 13.89
N SER A 402 -0.17 16.95 14.09
CA SER A 402 -0.41 17.74 15.30
C SER A 402 -1.85 17.70 15.81
N LEU A 403 -2.83 17.39 14.96
CA LEU A 403 -4.22 17.29 15.39
C LEU A 403 -4.44 15.89 15.99
N PRO A 404 -4.96 15.77 17.21
CA PRO A 404 -5.24 14.46 17.78
C PRO A 404 -6.28 13.73 16.95
N TYR A 405 -6.20 12.40 16.94
CA TYR A 405 -7.24 11.56 16.38
C TYR A 405 -8.59 11.87 17.01
N GLU A 406 -9.59 11.98 16.16
CA GLU A 406 -10.99 11.91 16.54
C GLU A 406 -11.45 10.44 16.51
N LYS A 407 -12.68 10.17 16.94
CA LYS A 407 -13.18 8.80 17.04
C LYS A 407 -13.22 8.11 15.66
N GLY A 408 -13.52 8.86 14.60
CA GLY A 408 -13.43 8.40 13.21
C GLY A 408 -12.00 8.04 12.79
N ASP A 409 -10.96 8.73 13.23
CA ASP A 409 -9.58 8.36 12.88
C ASP A 409 -9.16 7.05 13.56
N HIS A 410 -9.64 6.83 14.79
CA HIS A 410 -9.51 5.54 15.46
C HIS A 410 -10.29 4.44 14.75
N GLN A 411 -11.43 4.75 14.10
CA GLN A 411 -12.14 3.80 13.24
C GLN A 411 -11.28 3.37 12.04
N ILE A 412 -10.60 4.32 11.39
CA ILE A 412 -9.69 4.02 10.28
C ILE A 412 -8.56 3.09 10.78
N ASP A 413 -7.90 3.43 11.89
CA ASP A 413 -6.86 2.59 12.49
C ASP A 413 -7.37 1.18 12.80
N LEU A 414 -8.49 1.08 13.53
CA LEU A 414 -9.07 -0.20 13.91
C LEU A 414 -9.46 -1.04 12.69
N PHE A 415 -10.01 -0.42 11.64
CA PHE A 415 -10.33 -1.14 10.41
C PHE A 415 -9.07 -1.72 9.76
N PHE A 416 -7.98 -0.94 9.70
CA PHE A 416 -6.69 -1.43 9.20
C PHE A 416 -6.10 -2.55 10.07
N ARG A 417 -6.27 -2.52 11.40
CA ARG A 417 -5.85 -3.62 12.28
C ARG A 417 -6.59 -4.93 12.00
N GLU A 418 -7.85 -4.87 11.55
CA GLU A 418 -8.59 -6.08 11.18
C GLU A 418 -8.15 -6.63 9.82
N ILE A 419 -7.94 -5.77 8.82
CA ILE A 419 -7.60 -6.21 7.46
C ILE A 419 -6.12 -6.47 7.26
N TYR A 420 -5.26 -5.82 8.05
CA TYR A 420 -3.81 -5.95 8.10
C TYR A 420 -3.35 -6.06 9.56
N PRO A 421 -3.53 -7.22 10.21
CA PRO A 421 -3.10 -7.41 11.59
C PRO A 421 -1.63 -7.05 11.80
N ASP A 422 -1.34 -6.38 12.91
CA ASP A 422 -0.03 -5.92 13.33
C ASP A 422 0.63 -4.88 12.41
N TYR A 423 -0.10 -4.26 11.47
CA TYR A 423 0.47 -3.22 10.60
C TYR A 423 1.05 -2.05 11.38
N GLN A 424 0.46 -1.70 12.53
CA GLN A 424 0.92 -0.64 13.40
C GLN A 424 2.27 -0.95 14.05
N ASP A 425 2.72 -2.20 14.04
CA ASP A 425 3.99 -2.64 14.60
C ASP A 425 5.15 -2.60 13.60
N CYS A 426 4.86 -2.30 12.34
CA CYS A 426 5.82 -2.19 11.25
C CYS A 426 7.01 -1.29 11.63
N ALA A 427 8.21 -1.84 11.54
CA ALA A 427 9.49 -1.18 11.80
C ALA A 427 9.79 -0.74 13.26
N TYR A 428 8.90 -1.00 14.23
CA TYR A 428 9.12 -0.59 15.64
C TYR A 428 9.64 -1.70 16.55
N PHE A 429 9.89 -2.89 16.00
CA PHE A 429 10.45 -4.04 16.70
C PHE A 429 11.70 -4.52 15.99
N ARG A 430 12.59 -5.19 16.72
CA ARG A 430 13.85 -5.76 16.20
C ARG A 430 13.67 -7.02 15.34
N ASP A 431 12.49 -7.22 14.76
CA ASP A 431 12.19 -8.27 13.81
C ASP A 431 11.33 -7.73 12.64
N GLU A 432 10.93 -8.61 11.73
CA GLU A 432 10.24 -8.21 10.49
C GLU A 432 8.73 -8.01 10.66
N ARG A 433 8.19 -8.05 11.88
CA ARG A 433 6.74 -7.96 12.08
C ARG A 433 6.19 -6.64 11.54
N GLY A 434 4.97 -6.70 11.02
CA GLY A 434 4.27 -5.54 10.49
C GLY A 434 4.71 -5.08 9.09
N PHE A 435 5.92 -5.41 8.60
CA PHE A 435 6.32 -5.07 7.23
C PHE A 435 5.43 -5.73 6.19
N LEU A 436 5.36 -7.06 6.23
CA LEU A 436 4.35 -7.86 5.55
C LEU A 436 3.44 -8.46 6.62
N THR A 437 2.13 -8.39 6.41
CA THR A 437 1.13 -8.85 7.38
C THR A 437 0.26 -9.95 6.77
N THR A 438 -0.34 -10.79 7.61
CA THR A 438 -1.39 -11.70 7.13
C THR A 438 -2.56 -10.89 6.56
N THR A 439 -3.27 -11.42 5.57
CA THR A 439 -4.42 -10.73 4.96
C THR A 439 -5.66 -11.61 5.10
N PRO A 440 -6.35 -11.58 6.26
CA PRO A 440 -7.46 -12.50 6.54
C PRO A 440 -8.60 -12.40 5.52
N PHE A 441 -8.71 -11.25 4.84
CA PHE A 441 -9.70 -10.99 3.80
C PHE A 441 -9.10 -10.85 2.41
N GLY A 442 -7.81 -11.13 2.24
CA GLY A 442 -7.05 -10.91 1.01
C GLY A 442 -6.77 -9.43 0.73
N ASP A 443 -5.82 -9.16 -0.18
CA ASP A 443 -5.50 -7.80 -0.61
C ASP A 443 -6.51 -7.24 -1.63
N ILE A 444 -7.75 -7.08 -1.17
CA ILE A 444 -8.90 -6.66 -1.98
C ILE A 444 -9.30 -5.19 -1.84
N PHE A 445 -8.53 -4.42 -1.06
CA PHE A 445 -8.84 -3.04 -0.70
C PHE A 445 -7.92 -2.04 -1.41
N ASP A 446 -8.53 -0.93 -1.85
CA ASP A 446 -7.84 0.33 -2.13
C ASP A 446 -8.37 1.43 -1.23
N VAL A 447 -7.56 2.46 -1.01
CA VAL A 447 -7.99 3.68 -0.30
C VAL A 447 -8.26 4.80 -1.29
N LEU A 448 -9.43 5.43 -1.19
CA LEU A 448 -9.82 6.60 -1.97
C LEU A 448 -10.07 7.78 -1.04
N LEU A 449 -9.98 8.99 -1.57
CA LEU A 449 -10.42 10.20 -0.88
C LEU A 449 -11.78 10.67 -1.40
N SER A 450 -12.54 11.39 -0.56
CA SER A 450 -13.92 11.82 -0.82
C SER A 450 -14.10 12.67 -2.10
N ASN A 451 -13.03 13.25 -2.62
CA ASN A 451 -13.02 13.95 -3.90
C ASN A 451 -12.99 13.03 -5.13
N ALA A 452 -13.01 11.70 -4.96
CA ALA A 452 -13.08 10.73 -6.05
C ALA A 452 -14.26 10.99 -7.00
N LYS A 453 -14.04 10.74 -8.30
CA LYS A 453 -15.06 10.89 -9.35
C LYS A 453 -15.98 9.67 -9.40
N VAL A 454 -17.18 9.84 -9.95
CA VAL A 454 -18.17 8.76 -10.14
C VAL A 454 -17.56 7.57 -10.88
N ASP A 455 -16.77 7.82 -11.92
CA ASP A 455 -16.14 6.77 -12.72
C ASP A 455 -15.15 5.95 -11.89
N THR A 456 -14.39 6.61 -11.00
CA THR A 456 -13.51 5.93 -10.04
C THR A 456 -14.32 5.07 -9.07
N LEU A 457 -15.41 5.59 -8.50
CA LEU A 457 -16.26 4.82 -7.59
C LEU A 457 -16.90 3.60 -8.29
N SER A 458 -17.24 3.72 -9.58
CA SER A 458 -17.86 2.66 -10.37
C SER A 458 -16.96 1.42 -10.59
N ARG A 459 -15.65 1.55 -10.32
CA ARG A 459 -14.69 0.45 -10.34
C ARG A 459 -14.99 -0.61 -9.28
N TYR A 460 -15.55 -0.17 -8.15
CA TYR A 460 -15.71 -0.98 -6.95
C TYR A 460 -17.11 -1.61 -6.87
N ARG A 461 -17.22 -2.64 -6.03
CA ARG A 461 -18.50 -3.25 -5.65
C ARG A 461 -19.00 -2.78 -4.30
N SER A 462 -18.07 -2.51 -3.40
CA SER A 462 -18.36 -2.00 -2.07
C SER A 462 -17.51 -0.77 -1.80
N ILE A 463 -18.12 0.22 -1.17
CA ILE A 463 -17.42 1.37 -0.61
C ILE A 463 -17.71 1.36 0.90
N VAL A 464 -16.64 1.38 1.69
CA VAL A 464 -16.71 1.54 3.15
C VAL A 464 -16.28 2.96 3.47
N ILE A 465 -17.18 3.75 4.02
CA ILE A 465 -16.94 5.11 4.49
C ILE A 465 -16.27 5.01 5.86
N LEU A 466 -15.07 5.58 5.98
CA LEU A 466 -14.29 5.55 7.22
C LEU A 466 -13.83 6.97 7.60
N GLY A 467 -13.70 7.22 8.89
CA GLY A 467 -13.20 8.50 9.38
C GLY A 467 -14.30 9.54 9.63
N GLU A 468 -13.85 10.73 10.00
CA GLU A 468 -14.69 11.92 10.15
C GLU A 468 -15.02 12.46 8.76
N ILE A 469 -16.21 12.11 8.26
CA ILE A 469 -16.67 12.45 6.92
C ILE A 469 -18.19 12.62 6.91
N ASP A 470 -18.63 13.75 6.38
CA ASP A 470 -20.05 14.01 6.17
C ASP A 470 -20.47 13.58 4.75
N VAL A 471 -21.31 12.56 4.65
CA VAL A 471 -21.86 12.13 3.35
C VAL A 471 -23.02 13.02 2.96
N GLU A 472 -22.71 14.18 2.40
CA GLU A 472 -23.66 15.19 1.94
C GLU A 472 -23.32 15.77 0.57
N GLY A 473 -24.19 16.64 0.05
CA GLY A 473 -23.96 17.42 -1.16
C GLY A 473 -23.49 16.58 -2.37
N GLU A 474 -22.30 16.92 -2.89
CA GLU A 474 -21.73 16.23 -4.05
C GLU A 474 -21.41 14.76 -3.75
N LEU A 475 -20.86 14.47 -2.57
CA LEU A 475 -20.48 13.12 -2.17
C LEU A 475 -21.71 12.22 -2.06
N LEU A 476 -22.77 12.70 -1.41
CA LEU A 476 -24.06 12.00 -1.32
C LEU A 476 -24.63 11.68 -2.72
N ARG A 477 -24.56 12.63 -3.66
CA ARG A 477 -25.02 12.40 -5.04
C ARG A 477 -24.22 11.28 -5.72
N LYS A 478 -22.89 11.30 -5.60
CA LYS A 478 -22.01 10.27 -6.21
C LYS A 478 -22.25 8.90 -5.61
N THR A 479 -22.33 8.79 -4.28
CA THR A 479 -22.56 7.52 -3.58
C THR A 479 -23.97 6.99 -3.82
N THR A 480 -24.99 7.86 -3.89
CA THR A 480 -26.35 7.48 -4.30
C THR A 480 -26.36 6.85 -5.69
N ASN A 481 -25.69 7.47 -6.67
CA ASN A 481 -25.61 6.92 -8.02
C ASN A 481 -24.88 5.56 -8.04
N PHE A 482 -23.78 5.45 -7.29
CA PHE A 482 -23.04 4.20 -7.13
C PHE A 482 -23.94 3.08 -6.58
N VAL A 483 -24.71 3.35 -5.52
CA VAL A 483 -25.63 2.37 -4.92
C VAL A 483 -26.76 2.02 -5.88
N LYS A 484 -27.43 3.01 -6.51
CA LYS A 484 -28.52 2.75 -7.47
C LYS A 484 -28.09 1.83 -8.62
N LYS A 485 -26.81 1.92 -9.05
CA LYS A 485 -26.18 1.06 -10.06
C LYS A 485 -25.66 -0.30 -9.55
N GLY A 486 -26.01 -0.71 -8.34
CA GLY A 486 -25.69 -2.03 -7.78
C GLY A 486 -24.51 -2.07 -6.82
N GLY A 487 -23.93 -0.92 -6.48
CA GLY A 487 -22.90 -0.82 -5.45
C GLY A 487 -23.46 -1.05 -4.03
N THR A 488 -22.60 -1.45 -3.10
CA THR A 488 -22.93 -1.46 -1.67
C THR A 488 -22.16 -0.36 -0.94
N LEU A 489 -22.88 0.51 -0.23
CA LEU A 489 -22.28 1.53 0.63
C LEU A 489 -22.37 1.06 2.09
N ILE A 490 -21.28 1.19 2.84
CA ILE A 490 -21.23 0.92 4.27
C ILE A 490 -20.76 2.20 4.96
N TRP A 491 -21.50 2.65 5.95
CA TRP A 491 -21.16 3.83 6.75
C TRP A 491 -21.63 3.63 8.20
N SER A 492 -21.37 4.62 9.05
CA SER A 492 -21.87 4.71 10.40
C SER A 492 -22.72 5.96 10.60
N LEU A 493 -23.59 5.95 11.62
CA LEU A 493 -24.55 7.02 11.89
C LEU A 493 -23.94 8.43 11.90
N PRO A 494 -22.76 8.68 12.52
CA PRO A 494 -22.13 10.00 12.51
C PRO A 494 -21.73 10.52 11.13
N GLN A 495 -21.63 9.65 10.13
CA GLN A 495 -21.22 10.00 8.78
C GLN A 495 -22.41 10.34 7.87
N LEU A 496 -23.64 10.26 8.38
CA LEU A 496 -24.85 10.70 7.67
C LEU A 496 -24.90 12.23 7.69
N GLY A 497 -24.46 12.83 6.59
CA GLY A 497 -24.59 14.26 6.38
C GLY A 497 -26.02 14.67 5.99
N LYS A 498 -26.23 15.98 5.81
CA LYS A 498 -27.55 16.54 5.50
C LYS A 498 -28.12 15.95 4.21
N GLY A 499 -29.35 15.42 4.27
CA GLY A 499 -30.08 14.86 3.13
C GLY A 499 -29.87 13.36 2.91
N ALA A 500 -29.09 12.67 3.75
CA ALA A 500 -28.84 11.23 3.66
C ALA A 500 -29.95 10.36 4.30
N GLU A 501 -30.99 10.96 4.88
CA GLU A 501 -32.04 10.29 5.66
C GLU A 501 -32.83 9.29 4.79
N GLU A 502 -33.30 9.73 3.62
CA GLU A 502 -34.02 8.88 2.67
C GLU A 502 -33.17 7.67 2.24
N LEU A 503 -31.87 7.91 2.07
CA LEU A 503 -30.92 6.93 1.59
C LEU A 503 -30.59 5.88 2.67
N SER A 504 -30.46 6.30 3.93
CA SER A 504 -30.17 5.42 5.07
C SER A 504 -31.37 4.59 5.53
N GLY A 505 -32.59 5.07 5.26
CA GLY A 505 -33.83 4.46 5.77
C GLY A 505 -34.12 4.77 7.24
N ILE A 506 -33.42 5.74 7.82
CA ILE A 506 -33.67 6.25 9.17
C ILE A 506 -34.63 7.44 9.04
N THR A 507 -35.79 7.37 9.68
CA THR A 507 -36.82 8.42 9.63
C THR A 507 -36.71 9.41 10.79
N SER A 508 -36.15 8.98 11.91
CA SER A 508 -35.83 9.86 13.04
C SER A 508 -34.73 9.26 13.91
N VAL A 509 -33.92 10.13 14.51
CA VAL A 509 -32.92 9.78 15.52
C VAL A 509 -33.40 10.32 16.86
N GLY A 510 -33.51 9.45 17.85
CA GLY A 510 -33.94 9.75 19.22
C GLY A 510 -32.76 9.86 20.18
N GLU A 511 -33.02 9.54 21.45
CA GLU A 511 -32.03 9.63 22.53
C GLU A 511 -30.86 8.66 22.34
N GLU A 512 -29.69 9.06 22.85
CA GLU A 512 -28.54 8.16 22.96
C GLU A 512 -28.74 7.19 24.13
N LYS A 513 -28.50 5.91 23.86
CA LYS A 513 -28.57 4.81 24.82
C LYS A 513 -27.25 4.07 24.88
N GLU A 514 -27.08 3.28 25.93
CA GLU A 514 -25.90 2.45 26.13
C GLU A 514 -26.25 0.96 26.17
N SER A 515 -25.32 0.14 25.73
CA SER A 515 -25.38 -1.31 25.88
C SER A 515 -23.97 -1.90 25.92
N ASN A 516 -23.86 -3.12 26.42
CA ASN A 516 -22.64 -3.94 26.43
C ASN A 516 -22.89 -5.30 25.75
N GLU A 517 -23.96 -5.40 24.97
CA GLU A 517 -24.31 -6.61 24.25
C GLU A 517 -24.87 -6.32 22.87
N SER A 518 -24.56 -7.19 21.93
CA SER A 518 -25.13 -7.17 20.58
C SER A 518 -25.67 -8.55 20.23
N TYR A 519 -26.74 -8.60 19.45
CA TYR A 519 -27.42 -9.83 19.05
C TYR A 519 -27.57 -9.88 17.54
N ASN A 520 -27.05 -10.95 16.95
CA ASN A 520 -27.18 -11.25 15.53
C ASN A 520 -28.36 -12.20 15.31
N PRO A 521 -29.49 -11.72 14.75
CA PRO A 521 -30.70 -12.52 14.55
C PRO A 521 -30.54 -13.63 13.51
N PHE A 522 -29.53 -13.57 12.64
CA PHE A 522 -29.32 -14.57 11.60
C PHE A 522 -28.62 -15.82 12.12
N TYR A 523 -27.61 -15.63 12.98
CA TYR A 523 -26.89 -16.72 13.64
C TYR A 523 -27.52 -17.12 14.98
N ASN A 524 -28.48 -16.33 15.48
CA ASN A 524 -29.05 -16.49 16.81
C ASN A 524 -27.96 -16.49 17.88
N GLU A 525 -27.05 -15.52 17.78
CA GLU A 525 -25.85 -15.40 18.60
C GLU A 525 -25.84 -14.05 19.31
N THR A 526 -25.48 -14.06 20.58
CA THR A 526 -25.29 -12.85 21.40
C THR A 526 -23.82 -12.70 21.69
N TYR A 527 -23.29 -11.51 21.44
CA TYR A 527 -21.93 -11.14 21.78
C TYR A 527 -21.92 -10.29 23.05
N GLN A 528 -20.98 -10.61 23.94
CA GLN A 528 -20.58 -9.70 25.01
C GLN A 528 -19.58 -8.71 24.44
N GLU A 529 -19.95 -7.44 24.50
CA GLU A 529 -19.23 -6.30 23.93
C GLU A 529 -18.65 -5.43 25.06
N PRO A 530 -17.60 -4.65 24.80
CA PRO A 530 -17.30 -3.48 25.62
C PRO A 530 -18.50 -2.51 25.61
N LEU A 531 -18.65 -1.69 26.65
CA LEU A 531 -19.71 -0.68 26.70
C LEU A 531 -19.68 0.22 25.46
N PHE A 532 -20.82 0.43 24.81
CA PHE A 532 -20.96 1.23 23.61
C PHE A 532 -22.23 2.08 23.66
N ASN A 533 -22.19 3.21 22.95
CA ASN A 533 -23.36 4.08 22.76
C ASN A 533 -24.01 3.78 21.42
N PHE A 534 -25.32 3.98 21.33
CA PHE A 534 -26.08 3.97 20.09
C PHE A 534 -27.28 4.91 20.21
N SER A 535 -27.70 5.53 19.11
CA SER A 535 -28.92 6.32 19.10
C SER A 535 -30.13 5.43 18.86
N GLU A 536 -31.25 5.73 19.53
CA GLU A 536 -32.53 5.18 19.09
C GLU A 536 -32.86 5.67 17.69
N VAL A 537 -33.31 4.75 16.83
CA VAL A 537 -33.65 5.09 15.45
C VAL A 537 -35.00 4.48 15.08
N ASN A 538 -35.85 5.29 14.47
CA ASN A 538 -36.98 4.78 13.71
C ASN A 538 -36.51 4.49 12.29
N ILE A 539 -36.84 3.31 11.79
CA ILE A 539 -36.40 2.83 10.48
C ILE A 539 -37.59 2.50 9.60
N SER A 540 -37.45 2.75 8.30
CA SER A 540 -38.43 2.39 7.28
C SER A 540 -37.76 1.63 6.16
N GLU A 541 -38.42 0.57 5.67
CA GLU A 541 -37.94 -0.28 4.56
C GLU A 541 -36.55 -0.89 4.78
N CYS A 542 -36.18 -1.12 6.04
CA CYS A 542 -34.88 -1.62 6.45
C CYS A 542 -34.96 -3.05 7.03
N SER A 543 -33.98 -3.88 6.71
CA SER A 543 -33.72 -5.13 7.43
C SER A 543 -32.72 -4.90 8.56
N VAL A 544 -33.03 -5.34 9.78
CA VAL A 544 -32.12 -5.27 10.93
C VAL A 544 -31.12 -6.42 10.88
N LEU A 545 -29.83 -6.08 10.81
CA LEU A 545 -28.72 -7.03 10.74
C LEU A 545 -28.09 -7.35 12.09
N LEU A 546 -28.11 -6.39 13.01
CA LEU A 546 -27.63 -6.51 14.38
C LEU A 546 -28.57 -5.67 15.27
N LYS A 547 -28.86 -6.13 16.49
CA LYS A 547 -29.71 -5.41 17.45
C LYS A 547 -29.26 -5.65 18.89
N THR A 548 -29.70 -4.84 19.84
CA THR A 548 -29.61 -5.18 21.27
C THR A 548 -30.58 -6.33 21.62
N LYS A 549 -30.47 -6.95 22.80
CA LYS A 549 -31.51 -7.92 23.22
C LYS A 549 -32.87 -7.27 23.43
N THR A 550 -32.88 -6.01 23.85
CA THR A 550 -34.12 -5.21 23.98
C THR A 550 -34.75 -4.85 22.63
N GLY A 551 -34.08 -5.16 21.52
CA GLY A 551 -34.64 -5.07 20.17
C GLY A 551 -34.23 -3.84 19.38
N HIS A 552 -33.42 -2.92 19.94
CA HIS A 552 -32.98 -1.72 19.25
C HIS A 552 -32.01 -2.06 18.10
N PRO A 553 -32.22 -1.54 16.88
CA PRO A 553 -31.31 -1.76 15.76
C PRO A 553 -29.91 -1.19 16.01
N LEU A 554 -28.87 -1.97 15.73
CA LEU A 554 -27.46 -1.58 15.81
C LEU A 554 -26.78 -1.54 14.43
N VAL A 555 -27.20 -2.41 13.53
CA VAL A 555 -26.82 -2.39 12.11
C VAL A 555 -28.06 -2.68 11.29
N ILE A 556 -28.31 -1.86 10.28
CA ILE A 556 -29.46 -2.02 9.37
C ILE A 556 -28.97 -2.10 7.93
N ARG A 557 -29.82 -2.64 7.06
CA ARG A 557 -29.61 -2.63 5.62
C ARG A 557 -30.86 -2.17 4.89
N LYS A 558 -30.70 -1.19 4.00
CA LYS A 558 -31.70 -0.76 3.02
C LYS A 558 -31.29 -1.15 1.62
N THR A 559 -32.24 -1.59 0.80
CA THR A 559 -32.03 -1.81 -0.64
C THR A 559 -32.43 -0.54 -1.38
N VAL A 560 -31.55 -0.05 -2.26
CA VAL A 560 -31.78 1.20 -3.02
C VAL A 560 -31.40 0.96 -4.47
N GLY A 561 -32.38 1.01 -5.37
CA GLY A 561 -32.19 0.58 -6.75
C GLY A 561 -31.71 -0.87 -6.81
N GLN A 562 -30.56 -1.11 -7.47
CA GLN A 562 -29.96 -2.45 -7.57
C GLN A 562 -28.97 -2.76 -6.45
N GLY A 563 -28.65 -1.79 -5.60
CA GLY A 563 -27.61 -1.87 -4.58
C GLY A 563 -28.15 -1.87 -3.16
N ASN A 564 -27.23 -1.72 -2.21
CA ASN A 564 -27.54 -1.77 -0.79
C ASN A 564 -26.79 -0.71 -0.01
N ILE A 565 -27.35 -0.34 1.14
CA ILE A 565 -26.72 0.52 2.13
C ILE A 565 -26.77 -0.20 3.44
N ILE A 566 -25.61 -0.35 4.07
CA ILE A 566 -25.47 -0.92 5.41
C ILE A 566 -25.12 0.23 6.34
N THR A 567 -26.06 0.57 7.22
CA THR A 567 -25.87 1.63 8.21
C THR A 567 -25.55 1.01 9.56
N ILE A 568 -24.38 1.35 10.10
CA ILE A 568 -23.98 1.01 11.47
C ILE A 568 -24.49 2.14 12.38
N ILE A 569 -25.48 1.85 13.21
CA ILE A 569 -26.12 2.84 14.10
C ILE A 569 -25.17 3.24 15.24
N VAL A 570 -24.37 2.30 15.70
CA VAL A 570 -23.30 2.54 16.68
C VAL A 570 -22.30 3.54 16.09
N PRO A 571 -21.98 4.66 16.77
CA PRO A 571 -21.02 5.64 16.27
C PRO A 571 -19.68 4.99 15.90
N PHE A 572 -19.34 5.06 14.61
CA PHE A 572 -18.17 4.44 13.99
C PHE A 572 -18.07 2.90 14.14
N GLY A 573 -19.11 2.23 14.64
CA GLY A 573 -19.10 0.79 14.91
C GLY A 573 -18.20 0.36 16.06
N THR A 574 -17.81 1.29 16.92
CA THR A 574 -16.86 1.05 18.01
C THR A 574 -17.48 1.24 19.38
N SER A 575 -16.82 0.69 20.40
CA SER A 575 -17.11 0.91 21.81
C SER A 575 -17.05 2.39 22.24
N LYS A 576 -17.45 2.65 23.49
CA LYS A 576 -16.94 3.81 24.24
C LYS A 576 -15.44 3.63 24.49
N LYS A 577 -14.79 4.69 24.96
CA LYS A 577 -13.38 4.63 25.35
C LYS A 577 -13.18 3.59 26.46
N ILE A 578 -12.40 2.54 26.21
CA ILE A 578 -12.22 1.39 27.11
C ILE A 578 -11.09 1.63 28.12
N LYS A 579 -10.09 2.44 27.75
CA LYS A 579 -8.94 2.78 28.60
C LYS A 579 -8.65 4.28 28.54
N GLU A 580 -8.12 4.84 29.62
CA GLU A 580 -7.35 6.09 29.52
C GLU A 580 -6.18 5.82 28.57
N SER A 581 -6.16 6.52 27.44
CA SER A 581 -5.11 6.42 26.43
C SER A 581 -3.76 6.64 27.10
N HIS A 582 -2.75 5.84 26.74
CA HIS A 582 -1.36 6.20 27.04
C HIS A 582 -1.18 7.69 26.73
N PRO A 583 -0.49 8.46 27.61
CA PRO A 583 -0.31 9.88 27.37
C PRO A 583 0.19 10.04 25.93
N ILE A 584 -0.38 11.02 25.23
CA ILE A 584 0.21 11.56 24.01
C ILE A 584 1.56 12.12 24.48
N ILE A 585 2.60 11.27 24.55
CA ILE A 585 3.91 11.71 25.01
C ILE A 585 4.50 12.47 23.84
N GLY A 586 4.22 13.77 23.80
CA GLY A 586 5.04 14.73 23.09
C GLY A 586 6.39 14.80 23.78
N ALA A 587 7.32 13.93 23.39
CA ALA A 587 8.73 14.08 23.74
C ALA A 587 9.44 14.80 22.59
N ASN A 588 9.97 15.97 22.93
CA ASN A 588 10.84 16.80 22.12
C ASN A 588 12.08 15.98 21.66
N PRO A 589 12.41 15.87 20.35
CA PRO A 589 13.55 15.07 19.90
C PRO A 589 14.91 15.68 20.18
N SER A 590 14.96 16.84 20.82
CA SER A 590 16.24 17.43 21.18
C SER A 590 16.77 16.77 22.46
N LYS A 591 17.57 15.72 22.31
CA LYS A 591 18.84 15.44 23.04
C LYS A 591 19.07 13.99 23.46
N ASP A 592 18.12 13.07 23.30
CA ASP A 592 18.33 11.67 23.66
C ASP A 592 17.82 10.71 22.58
N THR A 593 18.71 10.28 21.69
CA THR A 593 18.41 9.32 20.61
C THR A 593 18.11 7.91 21.12
N THR A 594 18.12 7.70 22.44
CA THR A 594 17.99 6.39 23.05
C THR A 594 16.55 6.01 23.43
N THR A 595 15.59 6.95 23.42
CA THR A 595 14.21 6.65 23.83
C THR A 595 13.14 7.39 23.00
N ILE A 596 12.96 6.98 21.74
CA ILE A 596 11.64 7.16 21.10
C ILE A 596 10.66 6.28 21.88
N SER A 597 9.66 6.89 22.51
CA SER A 597 8.67 6.26 23.37
C SER A 597 7.78 5.30 22.58
N GLY A 598 8.23 4.06 22.34
CA GLY A 598 7.37 3.05 21.72
C GLY A 598 8.07 1.89 21.00
N PHE A 599 9.40 1.86 20.95
CA PHE A 599 10.10 0.67 20.45
C PHE A 599 9.85 -0.54 21.33
N ASP A 600 9.86 -1.71 20.68
CA ASP A 600 9.70 -3.01 21.30
C ASP A 600 8.41 -3.10 22.16
N LYS A 601 7.44 -2.20 21.91
CA LYS A 601 6.15 -2.13 22.59
C LYS A 601 5.02 -2.00 21.56
N PRO A 602 3.99 -2.85 21.66
CA PRO A 602 2.81 -2.68 20.83
C PRO A 602 2.04 -1.43 21.29
N ILE A 603 1.32 -0.80 20.36
CA ILE A 603 0.40 0.29 20.69
C ILE A 603 -1.04 -0.20 20.52
N GLY A 604 -1.89 0.06 21.51
CA GLY A 604 -3.32 -0.27 21.48
C GLY A 604 -4.19 0.95 21.17
N SER A 605 -5.39 0.73 20.66
CA SER A 605 -6.40 1.78 20.46
C SER A 605 -7.24 1.98 21.73
N PRO A 606 -7.70 3.21 22.03
CA PRO A 606 -8.65 3.46 23.13
C PRO A 606 -10.06 2.91 22.88
N PHE A 607 -10.34 2.43 21.66
CA PHE A 607 -11.63 1.87 21.25
C PHE A 607 -11.45 0.46 20.67
N GLU A 608 -12.53 -0.31 20.61
CA GLU A 608 -12.59 -1.58 19.89
C GLU A 608 -13.79 -1.56 18.92
N ILE A 609 -13.66 -2.18 17.74
CA ILE A 609 -14.81 -2.46 16.88
C ILE A 609 -15.63 -3.57 17.55
N LEU A 610 -16.95 -3.36 17.67
CA LEU A 610 -17.84 -4.34 18.29
C LEU A 610 -17.81 -5.67 17.55
N LYS A 611 -17.78 -6.79 18.26
CA LYS A 611 -17.75 -8.15 17.69
C LYS A 611 -18.93 -8.38 16.75
N GLY A 612 -20.14 -7.98 17.15
CA GLY A 612 -21.32 -8.09 16.30
C GLY A 612 -21.22 -7.27 15.02
N VAL A 613 -20.55 -6.11 15.05
CA VAL A 613 -20.28 -5.32 13.82
C VAL A 613 -19.27 -6.06 12.95
N LYS A 614 -18.19 -6.60 13.54
CA LYS A 614 -17.19 -7.38 12.80
C LYS A 614 -17.82 -8.57 12.06
N ASP A 615 -18.71 -9.29 12.75
CA ASP A 615 -19.38 -10.50 12.24
C ASP A 615 -20.39 -10.22 11.12
N ILE A 616 -20.77 -8.96 10.91
CA ILE A 616 -21.58 -8.53 9.77
C ILE A 616 -20.68 -8.02 8.63
N ILE A 617 -19.78 -7.08 8.92
CA ILE A 617 -19.06 -6.31 7.91
C ILE A 617 -17.96 -7.12 7.24
N PHE A 618 -17.08 -7.77 8.01
CA PHE A 618 -15.91 -8.44 7.42
C PHE A 618 -16.26 -9.70 6.63
N PRO A 619 -17.17 -10.59 7.08
CA PRO A 619 -17.64 -11.70 6.25
C PRO A 619 -18.34 -11.25 4.97
N PHE A 620 -19.03 -10.11 5.00
CA PHE A 620 -19.62 -9.50 3.80
C PHE A 620 -18.53 -9.08 2.80
N LEU A 621 -17.49 -8.38 3.26
CA LEU A 621 -16.36 -7.96 2.41
C LEU A 621 -15.56 -9.16 1.89
N GLU A 622 -15.27 -10.15 2.74
CA GLU A 622 -14.62 -11.41 2.35
C GLU A 622 -15.39 -12.14 1.25
N SER A 623 -16.72 -11.99 1.19
CA SER A 623 -17.55 -12.65 0.19
C SER A 623 -17.24 -12.23 -1.24
N PHE A 624 -16.55 -11.10 -1.44
CA PHE A 624 -16.09 -10.63 -2.75
C PHE A 624 -14.85 -11.36 -3.26
N ASN A 625 -14.13 -12.10 -2.40
CA ASN A 625 -12.97 -12.90 -2.81
C ASN A 625 -13.34 -13.94 -3.87
N LEU A 626 -12.46 -14.06 -4.85
CA LEU A 626 -12.53 -15.09 -5.90
C LEU A 626 -11.80 -16.36 -5.49
N VAL A 627 -10.75 -16.20 -4.69
CA VAL A 627 -9.94 -17.28 -4.15
C VAL A 627 -10.10 -17.29 -2.65
N LYS A 628 -10.33 -18.47 -2.10
CA LYS A 628 -10.26 -18.73 -0.67
C LYS A 628 -8.97 -19.47 -0.38
N VAL A 629 -8.15 -18.91 0.49
CA VAL A 629 -6.94 -19.54 1.02
C VAL A 629 -7.27 -20.10 2.40
N LEU A 630 -6.98 -21.37 2.61
CA LEU A 630 -7.13 -22.07 3.89
C LEU A 630 -5.81 -22.73 4.26
N ALA A 631 -5.59 -22.98 5.54
CA ALA A 631 -4.42 -23.70 6.05
C ALA A 631 -4.84 -24.89 6.92
N SER A 632 -3.97 -25.89 7.05
CA SER A 632 -4.14 -26.94 8.06
C SER A 632 -4.04 -26.35 9.47
N LYS A 633 -4.90 -26.80 10.39
CA LYS A 633 -4.81 -26.47 11.82
C LYS A 633 -3.58 -27.09 12.47
N ASP A 634 -3.18 -28.26 12.00
CA ASP A 634 -1.91 -28.88 12.38
C ASP A 634 -0.84 -28.48 11.36
N PRO A 635 0.13 -27.63 11.72
CA PRO A 635 1.18 -27.18 10.82
C PRO A 635 2.12 -28.32 10.37
N LEU A 636 2.11 -29.47 11.04
CA LEU A 636 2.90 -30.66 10.66
C LEU A 636 2.11 -31.64 9.79
N SER A 637 0.77 -31.58 9.79
CA SER A 637 -0.07 -32.46 8.96
C SER A 637 -0.25 -31.92 7.55
N CYS A 638 0.22 -32.69 6.56
CA CYS A 638 0.15 -32.35 5.15
C CYS A 638 -1.19 -32.72 4.47
N ILE A 639 -2.07 -33.46 5.17
CA ILE A 639 -3.36 -33.90 4.64
C ILE A 639 -4.43 -33.69 5.73
N PRO A 640 -5.37 -32.75 5.53
CA PRO A 640 -6.44 -32.57 6.47
C PRO A 640 -7.34 -33.80 6.44
N GLU A 641 -7.45 -34.48 7.57
CA GLU A 641 -8.34 -35.64 7.74
C GLU A 641 -9.83 -35.26 7.54
N SER A 642 -10.19 -33.97 7.63
CA SER A 642 -11.54 -33.47 7.36
C SER A 642 -11.57 -31.97 7.03
N TYR A 643 -12.72 -31.44 6.59
CA TYR A 643 -12.94 -29.98 6.48
C TYR A 643 -12.86 -29.24 7.83
N GLU A 644 -12.94 -29.95 8.95
CA GLU A 644 -12.87 -29.36 10.29
C GLU A 644 -11.42 -29.18 10.77
N SER A 645 -10.44 -29.79 10.08
CA SER A 645 -9.01 -29.64 10.32
C SER A 645 -8.33 -28.56 9.48
N ILE A 646 -9.10 -27.72 8.76
CA ILE A 646 -8.59 -26.53 8.05
C ILE A 646 -9.21 -25.23 8.58
N GLU A 647 -8.45 -24.14 8.54
CA GLU A 647 -8.84 -22.82 9.02
C GLU A 647 -8.30 -21.67 8.16
N ARG A 648 -8.62 -20.43 8.52
CA ARG A 648 -8.02 -19.26 7.85
C ARG A 648 -6.54 -19.17 8.25
N PRO A 649 -5.61 -18.97 7.29
CA PRO A 649 -4.21 -18.82 7.64
C PRO A 649 -3.99 -17.56 8.48
N THR A 650 -3.23 -17.69 9.56
CA THR A 650 -2.87 -16.57 10.45
C THR A 650 -1.56 -15.90 10.03
N SER A 651 -0.84 -16.47 9.08
CA SER A 651 0.47 -16.01 8.63
C SER A 651 0.57 -15.66 7.15
N VAL A 652 -0.49 -15.87 6.37
CA VAL A 652 -0.40 -15.79 4.90
C VAL A 652 -1.05 -14.52 4.38
N GLN A 653 -0.23 -13.74 3.66
CA GLN A 653 -0.72 -12.73 2.75
C GLN A 653 -1.09 -13.37 1.42
N TYR A 654 -2.18 -12.93 0.79
CA TYR A 654 -2.50 -13.34 -0.56
C TYR A 654 -3.09 -12.24 -1.44
N ILE A 655 -2.69 -12.28 -2.70
CA ILE A 655 -3.05 -11.34 -3.75
C ILE A 655 -3.67 -12.14 -4.89
N THR A 656 -4.75 -11.64 -5.49
CA THR A 656 -5.35 -12.21 -6.70
C THR A 656 -5.22 -11.20 -7.83
N ASN A 657 -4.62 -11.61 -8.94
CA ASN A 657 -4.54 -10.83 -10.17
C ASN A 657 -5.38 -11.47 -11.27
N LEU A 658 -6.06 -10.62 -12.03
CA LEU A 658 -6.91 -11.01 -13.14
C LEU A 658 -6.16 -10.85 -14.44
N THR A 659 -6.13 -11.90 -15.23
CA THR A 659 -5.55 -11.86 -16.57
C THR A 659 -6.62 -11.46 -17.59
N GLU A 660 -6.20 -11.19 -18.84
CA GLU A 660 -7.15 -10.94 -19.93
C GLU A 660 -7.96 -12.20 -20.28
N GLU A 661 -7.38 -13.39 -20.06
CA GLU A 661 -8.06 -14.67 -20.14
C GLU A 661 -9.01 -14.85 -18.94
N LYS A 662 -10.32 -14.86 -19.21
CA LYS A 662 -11.38 -14.85 -18.17
C LYS A 662 -11.44 -16.11 -17.29
N ASP A 663 -10.75 -17.16 -17.69
CA ASP A 663 -10.59 -18.45 -17.02
C ASP A 663 -9.18 -18.67 -16.46
N LYS A 664 -8.35 -17.61 -16.43
CA LYS A 664 -7.00 -17.63 -15.88
C LYS A 664 -6.79 -16.50 -14.88
N ILE A 665 -6.24 -16.85 -13.72
CA ILE A 665 -5.86 -15.89 -12.66
C ILE A 665 -4.46 -16.18 -12.16
N VAL A 666 -3.82 -15.18 -11.57
CA VAL A 666 -2.55 -15.37 -10.84
C VAL A 666 -2.80 -15.12 -9.36
N VAL A 667 -2.30 -16.02 -8.52
CA VAL A 667 -2.40 -15.91 -7.05
C VAL A 667 -1.01 -15.85 -6.47
N THR A 668 -0.72 -14.78 -5.74
CA THR A 668 0.50 -14.63 -4.97
C THR A 668 0.23 -15.00 -3.52
N LEU A 669 1.05 -15.87 -2.95
CA LEU A 669 0.95 -16.35 -1.58
C LEU A 669 2.26 -16.05 -0.89
N VAL A 670 2.22 -15.37 0.25
CA VAL A 670 3.41 -15.01 1.02
C VAL A 670 3.26 -15.52 2.44
N ASN A 671 4.20 -16.35 2.89
CA ASN A 671 4.26 -16.83 4.26
C ASN A 671 5.06 -15.83 5.10
N ASN A 672 4.44 -15.21 6.09
CA ASN A 672 5.09 -14.23 6.97
C ASN A 672 5.69 -14.86 8.23
N LYS A 673 5.77 -16.19 8.30
CA LYS A 673 6.39 -16.92 9.42
C LYS A 673 7.59 -17.76 8.94
N PRO A 674 8.55 -18.06 9.83
CA PRO A 674 9.77 -18.80 9.48
C PRO A 674 9.56 -20.31 9.30
N PHE A 675 8.35 -20.82 9.53
CA PHE A 675 8.01 -22.24 9.42
C PHE A 675 7.07 -22.51 8.23
N PRO A 676 7.14 -23.72 7.62
CA PRO A 676 6.25 -24.16 6.55
C PRO A 676 4.76 -23.97 6.87
N VAL A 677 3.93 -23.73 5.85
CA VAL A 677 2.47 -23.71 5.97
C VAL A 677 1.82 -24.47 4.82
N TYR A 678 0.98 -25.45 5.14
CA TYR A 678 0.19 -26.19 4.16
C TYR A 678 -1.06 -25.40 3.78
N LEU A 679 -1.21 -25.07 2.50
CA LEU A 679 -2.35 -24.28 2.01
C LEU A 679 -3.31 -25.07 1.12
N PHE A 680 -4.55 -24.61 1.10
CA PHE A 680 -5.63 -25.12 0.27
C PHE A 680 -6.23 -23.94 -0.46
N LEU A 681 -6.12 -23.94 -1.79
CA LEU A 681 -6.73 -22.91 -2.62
C LEU A 681 -8.08 -23.41 -3.14
N LYS A 682 -9.10 -22.59 -2.99
CA LYS A 682 -10.42 -22.84 -3.58
C LYS A 682 -10.85 -21.63 -4.39
N VAL A 683 -11.17 -21.86 -5.65
CA VAL A 683 -11.71 -20.81 -6.52
C VAL A 683 -13.24 -20.83 -6.47
N LYS A 684 -13.85 -19.66 -6.30
CA LYS A 684 -15.30 -19.50 -6.16
C LYS A 684 -15.98 -19.91 -7.47
N LYS A 685 -16.86 -20.91 -7.38
CA LYS A 685 -17.68 -21.43 -8.50
C LYS A 685 -16.87 -22.06 -9.66
N ALA A 686 -15.57 -22.34 -9.52
CA ALA A 686 -14.74 -23.00 -10.52
C ALA A 686 -13.79 -24.04 -9.93
N LYS A 687 -13.34 -24.97 -10.76
CA LYS A 687 -12.28 -25.94 -10.45
C LYS A 687 -10.96 -25.44 -11.03
N ILE A 688 -9.87 -25.75 -10.34
CA ILE A 688 -8.51 -25.54 -10.84
C ILE A 688 -8.17 -26.76 -11.70
N GLU A 689 -7.89 -26.53 -12.98
CA GLU A 689 -7.46 -27.59 -13.91
C GLU A 689 -5.94 -27.72 -13.93
N VAL A 690 -5.25 -26.58 -13.97
CA VAL A 690 -3.79 -26.49 -14.00
C VAL A 690 -3.35 -25.41 -13.03
N ALA A 691 -2.29 -25.69 -12.28
CA ALA A 691 -1.61 -24.72 -11.44
C ALA A 691 -0.12 -24.73 -11.78
N LYS A 692 0.41 -23.58 -12.19
CA LYS A 692 1.81 -23.42 -12.56
C LYS A 692 2.49 -22.43 -11.63
N ASP A 693 3.56 -22.85 -10.98
CA ASP A 693 4.44 -21.95 -10.24
C ASP A 693 5.28 -21.15 -11.24
N LEU A 694 5.07 -19.83 -11.25
CA LEU A 694 5.78 -18.94 -12.17
C LEU A 694 7.22 -18.69 -11.73
N LEU A 695 7.53 -18.79 -10.44
CA LEU A 695 8.89 -18.56 -9.94
C LEU A 695 9.79 -19.76 -10.29
N HIS A 696 9.28 -20.98 -10.14
CA HIS A 696 10.04 -22.21 -10.38
C HIS A 696 9.80 -22.82 -11.76
N GLN A 697 8.81 -22.33 -12.51
CA GLN A 697 8.38 -22.88 -13.81
C GLN A 697 7.92 -24.35 -13.75
N GLU A 698 7.42 -24.77 -12.58
CA GLU A 698 6.94 -26.13 -12.35
C GLU A 698 5.41 -26.19 -12.35
N GLU A 699 4.87 -27.27 -12.91
CA GLU A 699 3.46 -27.59 -12.72
C GLU A 699 3.26 -28.21 -11.33
N LEU A 700 2.33 -27.64 -10.57
CA LEU A 700 2.05 -28.09 -9.22
C LEU A 700 1.07 -29.27 -9.28
N ASN A 701 1.46 -30.39 -8.68
CA ASN A 701 0.61 -31.58 -8.58
C ASN A 701 -0.69 -31.28 -7.81
N LEU A 702 -1.79 -31.08 -8.53
CA LEU A 702 -3.11 -30.88 -7.95
C LEU A 702 -3.64 -32.21 -7.42
N LYS A 703 -3.55 -32.44 -6.10
CA LYS A 703 -4.28 -33.55 -5.47
C LYS A 703 -5.80 -33.34 -5.63
N LYS A 704 -6.58 -34.44 -5.66
CA LYS A 704 -8.06 -34.41 -5.78
C LYS A 704 -8.66 -33.35 -4.85
N GLY A 705 -9.26 -32.31 -5.45
CA GLY A 705 -9.90 -31.20 -4.72
C GLY A 705 -9.22 -29.83 -4.82
N GLY A 706 -8.11 -29.70 -5.56
CA GLY A 706 -7.45 -28.40 -5.80
C GLY A 706 -6.51 -27.97 -4.66
N VAL A 707 -5.93 -28.92 -3.92
CA VAL A 707 -4.99 -28.66 -2.83
C VAL A 707 -3.62 -28.26 -3.40
N LEU A 708 -3.05 -27.17 -2.89
CA LEU A 708 -1.70 -26.69 -3.27
C LEU A 708 -0.80 -26.65 -2.03
N THR A 709 0.07 -27.65 -1.91
CA THR A 709 1.05 -27.67 -0.83
C THR A 709 2.19 -26.71 -1.11
N LEU A 710 2.29 -25.63 -0.32
CA LEU A 710 3.48 -24.79 -0.32
C LEU A 710 4.54 -25.46 0.56
N PHE A 711 5.44 -26.25 -0.05
CA PHE A 711 6.66 -26.67 0.64
C PHE A 711 7.65 -25.51 0.68
N PRO A 712 8.33 -25.23 1.80
CA PRO A 712 9.67 -24.69 1.70
C PRO A 712 10.52 -25.80 1.11
N SER A 713 10.90 -25.68 -0.15
CA SER A 713 11.81 -26.59 -0.83
C SER A 713 13.21 -26.47 -0.23
N GLY A 714 13.43 -27.04 0.96
CA GLY A 714 14.73 -27.28 1.61
C GLY A 714 15.70 -26.10 1.76
N SER A 715 15.32 -24.90 1.33
CA SER A 715 16.11 -23.69 1.29
C SER A 715 15.30 -22.62 2.00
N ALA A 716 15.94 -21.90 2.91
CA ALA A 716 15.36 -20.81 3.67
C ALA A 716 14.92 -19.61 2.81
N ASP A 717 14.88 -19.76 1.48
CA ASP A 717 14.77 -18.71 0.47
C ASP A 717 13.36 -18.52 -0.13
N PHE A 718 12.37 -19.36 0.20
CA PHE A 718 11.06 -19.33 -0.47
C PHE A 718 9.88 -19.25 0.50
N ASN A 719 9.62 -18.03 0.96
CA ASN A 719 8.40 -17.65 1.68
C ASN A 719 7.38 -16.97 0.74
N ILE A 720 7.50 -17.13 -0.59
CA ILE A 720 6.59 -16.57 -1.59
C ILE A 720 6.39 -17.53 -2.77
N PHE A 721 5.15 -17.65 -3.21
CA PHE A 721 4.73 -18.40 -4.39
C PHE A 721 3.88 -17.49 -5.28
N ILE A 722 4.08 -17.58 -6.59
CA ILE A 722 3.28 -16.89 -7.59
C ILE A 722 2.74 -17.94 -8.54
N VAL A 723 1.46 -18.26 -8.40
CA VAL A 723 0.83 -19.40 -9.06
C VAL A 723 -0.17 -18.92 -10.10
N GLU A 724 0.06 -19.27 -11.36
CA GLU A 724 -0.94 -19.11 -12.42
C GLU A 724 -1.89 -20.29 -12.39
N LEU A 725 -3.19 -20.00 -12.30
CA LEU A 725 -4.27 -20.99 -12.25
C LEU A 725 -5.08 -20.93 -13.53
N LYS A 726 -5.19 -22.06 -14.25
CA LYS A 726 -6.18 -22.27 -15.30
C LYS A 726 -7.41 -22.94 -14.70
N LEU A 727 -8.59 -22.45 -15.07
CA LEU A 727 -9.86 -22.84 -14.49
C LEU A 727 -10.76 -23.52 -15.53
N ASP A 728 -11.63 -24.42 -15.06
CA ASP A 728 -12.62 -25.13 -15.89
C ASP A 728 -13.65 -24.22 -16.57
N LYS A 729 -13.77 -22.98 -16.10
CA LYS A 729 -14.66 -21.97 -16.64
C LYS A 729 -14.26 -20.57 -16.21
N LYS A 730 -14.81 -19.58 -16.92
CA LYS A 730 -14.73 -18.18 -16.51
C LYS A 730 -15.34 -17.93 -15.13
N ILE A 731 -14.66 -17.16 -14.30
CA ILE A 731 -15.13 -16.79 -12.95
C ILE A 731 -15.57 -15.33 -12.83
N MET A 732 -15.51 -14.57 -13.93
CA MET A 732 -15.87 -13.17 -13.95
C MET A 732 -16.29 -12.66 -15.32
N ASN A 733 -16.98 -11.52 -15.31
CA ASN A 733 -17.24 -10.70 -16.48
C ASN A 733 -16.57 -9.34 -16.28
N PHE A 734 -16.01 -8.75 -17.33
CA PHE A 734 -15.54 -7.38 -17.29
C PHE A 734 -16.71 -6.43 -17.57
N ARG A 735 -16.87 -5.36 -16.77
CA ARG A 735 -17.77 -4.25 -17.14
C ARG A 735 -17.15 -3.53 -18.34
N GLU A 736 -17.95 -3.28 -19.37
CA GLU A 736 -17.58 -2.31 -20.40
C GLU A 736 -17.59 -0.90 -19.80
N LYS A 737 -16.77 0.00 -20.34
CA LYS A 737 -16.70 1.40 -19.86
C LYS A 737 -18.08 2.01 -20.09
N GLN A 738 -18.75 2.44 -19.02
CA GLN A 738 -20.00 3.23 -19.13
C GLN A 738 -19.70 4.64 -19.60
#